data_AF-A0A946UVP7-F1
#
_entry.id   AF-A0A946UVP7-F1
#
_cell.length_a   1.000
_cell.length_b   1.000
_cell.length_c   1.000
_cell.angle_alpha   90.00
_cell.angle_beta   90.00
_cell.angle_gamma   90.00
#
_symmetry.space_group_name_H-M   'P 1'
#
loop_
_entity.id
_entity.type
_entity.pdbx_description
1 polymer ?
#
loop_
_entity_poly.entity_id
_entity_poly.type
_entity_poly.pdbx_seq_one_letter_code
_entity_poly.pdbx_strand_id
1 'polypeptide(L)'
;ADMGMGSGSGSHTLAALYPELQVIGVDVATDMVELANERFQLPNLQFVLGDIAKQVFDPESIDGILNSSVLHHVTSFNDYETDRARQALETQVAQLRMGGLLIVRDFVKAEDGVVLLDIPSEGSDDPKDLKHCSPATLFERFATEFRSLSSTPGFNYEKLESPRAGWCRYRISDVLAREFILRKDYRADWVSEVKEEYTYFTQRDFETVFRNLGLRVLVSAPIWNPWIVRNRYRAKFHLTNSDGQPAEIPPTNYIIVGERVLPGSGVSFREKSLEAAAGYLTLTQHRNKQTGLVRDLVRRPNLTLDILPWFETEDDIFVVVRGSYPRPILGCQPRGTAPLDAYYTAGYVNEPLLAIQTEQPMGLTVETTLEQSGISADNIDSVANGTTYFPSAGGIQEIVRSVLVRIAPTTVSTPLADRSGFSTSGIVKSIAAQQLLRAAQVGGLPDARIELNTYELFLQQGRDPGPWIGDEINVHETDAIVAQSLDALLGGPRRRVFENATPDQSEGFLELVAAKLEELDADQNVIAQKTLEFVIPKLTSHNTISVALLMQQDGEYWMALDDDDLPAAQSIDGNSNLLVTPAWRLPHDIATLTPALGWIGEQLSANHGITVDDFYVLGGRYFPSPGVTPEAVYPYAATVTEEISSSTPLKWVRLQELVEQRALLRDGHLRIASLRAAHCLGLLTP
;
A
#
# COMPACT_ATOMS: atom_id res chain seq x y z
N ALA A 1 -22.79 -4.16 -0.08
CA ALA A 1 -23.31 -5.24 -0.93
C ALA A 1 -22.13 -6.01 -1.53
N ASP A 2 -22.14 -7.33 -1.38
CA ASP A 2 -21.18 -8.27 -1.97
C ASP A 2 -21.79 -8.85 -3.25
N MET A 3 -21.29 -8.40 -4.40
CA MET A 3 -21.84 -8.70 -5.72
C MET A 3 -21.19 -9.98 -6.26
N GLY A 4 -21.99 -11.02 -6.53
CA GLY A 4 -21.51 -12.34 -6.92
C GLY A 4 -20.98 -13.15 -5.76
N MET A 5 -21.73 -13.20 -4.66
CA MET A 5 -21.28 -13.80 -3.40
C MET A 5 -20.96 -15.31 -3.48
N GLY A 6 -21.41 -16.00 -4.54
CA GLY A 6 -21.28 -17.44 -4.70
C GLY A 6 -21.90 -18.18 -3.52
N SER A 7 -21.07 -18.93 -2.78
CA SER A 7 -21.52 -19.70 -1.60
C SER A 7 -22.00 -18.86 -0.40
N GLY A 8 -21.82 -17.53 -0.41
CA GLY A 8 -22.17 -16.64 0.71
C GLY A 8 -21.15 -16.62 1.85
N SER A 9 -20.08 -17.43 1.80
CA SER A 9 -19.05 -17.48 2.85
C SER A 9 -18.30 -16.16 3.02
N GLY A 10 -18.04 -15.44 1.93
CA GLY A 10 -17.36 -14.13 1.97
C GLY A 10 -18.23 -13.08 2.67
N SER A 11 -19.49 -12.98 2.26
CA SER A 11 -20.48 -12.09 2.88
C SER A 11 -20.67 -12.42 4.37
N HIS A 12 -20.75 -13.71 4.74
CA HIS A 12 -20.83 -14.13 6.14
C HIS A 12 -19.61 -13.70 6.95
N THR A 13 -18.39 -13.93 6.45
CA THR A 13 -17.16 -13.51 7.13
C THR A 13 -17.13 -11.99 7.28
N LEU A 14 -17.54 -11.23 6.27
CA LEU A 14 -17.61 -9.77 6.34
C LEU A 14 -18.61 -9.32 7.42
N ALA A 15 -19.79 -9.93 7.49
CA ALA A 15 -20.81 -9.61 8.49
C ALA A 15 -20.36 -9.96 9.92
N ALA A 16 -19.67 -11.09 10.08
CA ALA A 16 -19.14 -11.54 11.36
C ALA A 16 -18.00 -10.63 11.86
N LEU A 17 -17.16 -10.13 10.95
CA LEU A 17 -16.08 -9.21 11.28
C LEU A 17 -16.59 -7.81 11.63
N TYR A 18 -17.77 -7.42 11.12
CA TYR A 18 -18.33 -6.07 11.27
C TYR A 18 -19.82 -6.12 11.67
N PRO A 19 -20.13 -6.34 12.95
CA PRO A 19 -21.52 -6.46 13.44
C PRO A 19 -22.39 -5.23 13.13
N GLU A 20 -21.79 -4.04 13.12
CA GLU A 20 -22.46 -2.77 12.79
C GLU A 20 -22.69 -2.58 11.28
N LEU A 21 -22.03 -3.37 10.43
CA LEU A 21 -22.21 -3.32 8.98
C LEU A 21 -23.36 -4.23 8.56
N GLN A 22 -24.35 -3.68 7.86
CA GLN A 22 -25.35 -4.48 7.16
C GLN A 22 -24.75 -5.03 5.86
N VAL A 23 -24.60 -6.35 5.79
CA VAL A 23 -24.04 -7.05 4.64
C VAL A 23 -25.14 -7.73 3.84
N ILE A 24 -25.10 -7.49 2.53
CA ILE A 24 -26.05 -8.03 1.57
C ILE A 24 -25.26 -8.78 0.51
N GLY A 25 -25.34 -10.11 0.50
CA GLY A 25 -24.80 -10.93 -0.58
C GLY A 25 -25.79 -11.04 -1.74
N VAL A 26 -25.34 -10.79 -2.96
CA VAL A 26 -26.15 -10.84 -4.19
C VAL A 26 -25.60 -11.93 -5.09
N ASP A 27 -26.46 -12.83 -5.57
CA ASP A 27 -26.08 -13.80 -6.59
C ASP A 27 -27.21 -14.04 -7.60
N VAL A 28 -26.86 -14.41 -8.82
CA VAL A 28 -27.82 -14.68 -9.91
C VAL A 28 -28.36 -16.11 -9.83
N ALA A 29 -27.65 -17.03 -9.17
CA ALA A 29 -28.04 -18.43 -9.04
C ALA A 29 -28.96 -18.65 -7.82
N THR A 30 -30.22 -19.05 -8.07
CA THR A 30 -31.21 -19.34 -7.02
C THR A 30 -30.70 -20.36 -6.02
N ASP A 31 -30.14 -21.48 -6.48
CA ASP A 31 -29.61 -22.55 -5.62
C ASP A 31 -28.50 -22.05 -4.67
N MET A 32 -27.67 -21.09 -5.12
CA MET A 32 -26.59 -20.52 -4.29
C MET A 32 -27.16 -19.62 -3.19
N VAL A 33 -28.19 -18.83 -3.51
CA VAL A 33 -28.89 -17.97 -2.54
C VAL A 33 -29.62 -18.80 -1.50
N GLU A 34 -30.30 -19.86 -1.91
CA GLU A 34 -30.98 -20.79 -1.00
C GLU A 34 -29.97 -21.48 -0.07
N LEU A 35 -28.88 -22.01 -0.62
CA LEU A 35 -27.80 -22.63 0.15
C LEU A 35 -27.16 -21.66 1.16
N ALA A 36 -26.90 -20.41 0.76
CA ALA A 36 -26.32 -19.40 1.62
C ALA A 36 -27.26 -19.06 2.80
N ASN A 37 -28.56 -18.89 2.53
CA ASN A 37 -29.58 -18.67 3.56
C ASN A 37 -29.70 -19.86 4.53
N GLU A 38 -29.61 -21.10 4.04
CA GLU A 38 -29.65 -22.26 4.94
C GLU A 38 -28.42 -22.35 5.84
N ARG A 39 -27.25 -21.96 5.31
CA ARG A 39 -25.95 -22.19 5.98
C ARG A 39 -25.53 -21.06 6.91
N PHE A 40 -25.83 -19.81 6.57
CA PHE A 40 -25.29 -18.63 7.25
C PHE A 40 -26.41 -17.74 7.75
N GLN A 41 -26.42 -17.48 9.07
CA GLN A 41 -27.43 -16.68 9.74
C GLN A 41 -26.75 -15.74 10.74
N LEU A 42 -26.84 -14.43 10.48
CA LEU A 42 -26.39 -13.36 11.36
C LEU A 42 -27.40 -12.20 11.30
N PRO A 43 -27.58 -11.42 12.37
CA PRO A 43 -28.60 -10.37 12.43
C PRO A 43 -28.39 -9.23 11.43
N ASN A 44 -27.15 -9.07 10.94
CA ASN A 44 -26.72 -8.04 10.00
C ASN A 44 -26.39 -8.61 8.61
N LEU A 45 -26.81 -9.84 8.29
CA LEU A 45 -26.52 -10.52 7.02
C LEU A 45 -27.82 -10.91 6.32
N GLN A 46 -27.90 -10.60 5.02
CA GLN A 46 -28.96 -11.07 4.15
C GLN A 46 -28.43 -11.47 2.78
N PHE A 47 -29.16 -12.38 2.11
CA PHE A 47 -28.83 -12.88 0.79
C PHE A 47 -30.00 -12.66 -0.16
N VAL A 48 -29.71 -12.11 -1.34
CA VAL A 48 -30.74 -11.72 -2.32
C VAL A 48 -30.42 -12.30 -3.70
N LEU A 49 -31.45 -12.74 -4.40
CA LEU A 49 -31.36 -13.12 -5.80
C LEU A 49 -31.31 -11.86 -6.67
N GLY A 50 -30.27 -11.70 -7.48
CA GLY A 50 -30.07 -10.53 -8.32
C GLY A 50 -29.00 -10.70 -9.37
N ASP A 51 -29.19 -10.03 -10.51
CA ASP A 51 -28.18 -9.91 -11.57
C ASP A 51 -27.36 -8.65 -11.31
N ILE A 52 -26.06 -8.82 -11.03
CA ILE A 52 -25.16 -7.72 -10.66
C ILE A 52 -24.86 -6.74 -11.82
N ALA A 53 -25.21 -7.11 -13.05
CA ALA A 53 -25.16 -6.23 -14.22
C ALA A 53 -26.45 -5.41 -14.39
N LYS A 54 -27.43 -5.59 -13.50
CA LYS A 54 -28.69 -4.85 -13.45
C LYS A 54 -28.85 -4.15 -12.10
N GLN A 55 -29.85 -3.28 -12.02
CA GLN A 55 -30.18 -2.61 -10.77
C GLN A 55 -30.81 -3.62 -9.80
N VAL A 56 -30.20 -3.77 -8.62
CA VAL A 56 -30.64 -4.68 -7.54
C VAL A 56 -31.22 -3.88 -6.37
N PHE A 57 -30.66 -2.71 -6.12
CA PHE A 57 -31.02 -1.77 -5.05
C PHE A 57 -31.56 -0.47 -5.63
N ASP A 58 -32.23 0.32 -4.79
CA ASP A 58 -32.66 1.67 -5.17
C ASP A 58 -31.43 2.57 -5.45
N PRO A 59 -31.54 3.58 -6.32
CA PRO A 59 -30.46 4.54 -6.54
C PRO A 59 -30.05 5.21 -5.23
N GLU A 60 -28.76 5.44 -5.03
CA GLU A 60 -28.20 6.13 -3.86
C GLU A 60 -28.64 5.53 -2.51
N SER A 61 -28.73 4.20 -2.42
CA SER A 61 -29.25 3.50 -1.23
C SER A 61 -28.20 2.74 -0.43
N ILE A 62 -27.01 2.48 -0.99
CA ILE A 62 -25.96 1.66 -0.36
C ILE A 62 -24.63 2.41 -0.18
N ASP A 63 -23.94 2.13 0.93
CA ASP A 63 -22.67 2.80 1.28
C ASP A 63 -21.44 2.16 0.63
N GLY A 64 -21.55 0.91 0.21
CA GLY A 64 -20.41 0.18 -0.36
C GLY A 64 -20.81 -1.01 -1.22
N ILE A 65 -20.05 -1.23 -2.29
CA ILE A 65 -20.14 -2.37 -3.19
C ILE A 65 -18.78 -3.05 -3.25
N LEU A 66 -18.76 -4.38 -3.09
CA LEU A 66 -17.60 -5.23 -3.29
C LEU A 66 -17.88 -6.18 -4.45
N ASN A 67 -17.04 -6.15 -5.47
CA ASN A 67 -16.95 -7.17 -6.51
C ASN A 67 -15.66 -7.95 -6.28
N SER A 68 -15.76 -9.19 -5.81
CA SER A 68 -14.60 -10.03 -5.54
C SER A 68 -14.57 -11.22 -6.48
N SER A 69 -13.74 -11.15 -7.53
CA SER A 69 -13.57 -12.20 -8.55
C SER A 69 -14.89 -12.59 -9.21
N VAL A 70 -15.63 -11.59 -9.71
CA VAL A 70 -16.93 -11.80 -10.37
C VAL A 70 -17.06 -11.08 -11.72
N LEU A 71 -16.39 -9.96 -11.93
CA LEU A 71 -16.66 -9.13 -13.12
C LEU A 71 -16.15 -9.82 -14.40
N HIS A 72 -15.13 -10.67 -14.30
CA HIS A 72 -14.71 -11.53 -15.41
C HIS A 72 -15.77 -12.58 -15.79
N HIS A 73 -16.73 -12.94 -14.92
CA HIS A 73 -17.88 -13.75 -15.32
C HIS A 73 -18.85 -12.94 -16.18
N VAL A 74 -19.05 -11.66 -15.85
CA VAL A 74 -19.92 -10.74 -16.60
C VAL A 74 -19.42 -10.61 -18.05
N THR A 75 -18.11 -10.69 -18.29
CA THR A 75 -17.55 -10.75 -19.64
C THR A 75 -17.60 -12.17 -20.22
N SER A 76 -17.02 -13.16 -19.53
CA SER A 76 -16.81 -14.53 -20.05
C SER A 76 -18.10 -15.23 -20.49
N PHE A 77 -19.21 -15.01 -19.78
CA PHE A 77 -20.50 -15.62 -20.08
C PHE A 77 -21.42 -14.73 -20.93
N ASN A 78 -20.92 -13.60 -21.43
CA ASN A 78 -21.60 -12.70 -22.36
C ASN A 78 -20.66 -12.38 -23.55
N ASP A 79 -20.32 -13.44 -24.29
CA ASP A 79 -19.52 -13.39 -25.52
C ASP A 79 -18.10 -12.79 -25.37
N TYR A 80 -17.55 -12.78 -24.15
CA TYR A 80 -16.24 -12.19 -23.83
C TYR A 80 -16.18 -10.67 -24.15
N GLU A 81 -17.32 -9.99 -24.14
CA GLU A 81 -17.41 -8.55 -24.40
C GLU A 81 -16.99 -7.74 -23.16
N THR A 82 -15.83 -7.09 -23.22
CA THR A 82 -15.28 -6.31 -22.10
C THR A 82 -16.13 -5.10 -21.70
N ASP A 83 -16.91 -4.52 -22.63
CA ASP A 83 -17.82 -3.40 -22.33
C ASP A 83 -18.92 -3.80 -21.33
N ARG A 84 -19.24 -5.09 -21.19
CA ARG A 84 -20.21 -5.59 -20.21
C ARG A 84 -19.77 -5.32 -18.77
N ALA A 85 -18.47 -5.44 -18.49
CA ALA A 85 -17.93 -5.08 -17.18
C ALA A 85 -18.11 -3.58 -16.90
N ARG A 86 -17.88 -2.71 -17.90
CA ARG A 86 -18.12 -1.26 -17.76
C ARG A 86 -19.59 -0.96 -17.48
N GLN A 87 -20.52 -1.56 -18.22
CA GLN A 87 -21.97 -1.38 -18.04
C GLN A 87 -22.45 -1.85 -16.66
N ALA A 88 -21.91 -2.97 -16.17
CA ALA A 88 -22.19 -3.47 -14.83
C ALA A 88 -21.70 -2.49 -13.76
N LEU A 89 -20.46 -1.99 -13.87
CA LEU A 89 -19.91 -0.98 -12.96
C LEU A 89 -20.74 0.31 -12.99
N GLU A 90 -21.15 0.79 -14.16
CA GLU A 90 -22.03 1.96 -14.30
C GLU A 90 -23.36 1.79 -13.54
N THR A 91 -23.99 0.63 -13.72
CA THR A 91 -25.24 0.28 -13.03
C THR A 91 -25.06 0.20 -11.52
N GLN A 92 -23.93 -0.33 -11.05
CA GLN A 92 -23.59 -0.43 -9.64
C GLN A 92 -23.30 0.94 -9.02
N VAL A 93 -22.54 1.80 -9.69
CA VAL A 93 -22.22 3.16 -9.22
C VAL A 93 -23.48 3.97 -8.97
N ALA A 94 -24.49 3.87 -9.83
CA ALA A 94 -25.76 4.57 -9.66
C ALA A 94 -26.48 4.24 -8.33
N GLN A 95 -26.24 3.05 -7.77
CA GLN A 95 -26.84 2.59 -6.51
C GLN A 95 -26.08 3.08 -5.26
N LEU A 96 -24.83 3.50 -5.39
CA LEU A 96 -24.01 4.01 -4.28
C LEU A 96 -24.49 5.38 -3.79
N ARG A 97 -24.47 5.63 -2.48
CA ARG A 97 -24.58 7.00 -1.96
C ARG A 97 -23.37 7.84 -2.34
N MET A 98 -23.49 9.16 -2.22
CA MET A 98 -22.32 10.05 -2.28
C MET A 98 -21.37 9.74 -1.11
N GLY A 99 -20.07 9.65 -1.41
CA GLY A 99 -19.07 9.14 -0.49
C GLY A 99 -19.03 7.61 -0.38
N GLY A 100 -19.96 6.90 -1.04
CA GLY A 100 -19.99 5.44 -1.07
C GLY A 100 -18.82 4.86 -1.87
N LEU A 101 -18.40 3.65 -1.50
CA LEU A 101 -17.21 3.00 -2.07
C LEU A 101 -17.57 1.89 -3.06
N LEU A 102 -16.93 1.91 -4.23
CA LEU A 102 -16.88 0.77 -5.14
C LEU A 102 -15.52 0.09 -5.02
N ILE A 103 -15.51 -1.19 -4.64
CA ILE A 103 -14.32 -2.00 -4.51
C ILE A 103 -14.39 -3.11 -5.54
N VAL A 104 -13.37 -3.22 -6.38
CA VAL A 104 -13.19 -4.34 -7.30
C VAL A 104 -11.89 -5.03 -6.96
N ARG A 105 -11.97 -6.29 -6.57
CA ARG A 105 -10.85 -7.21 -6.43
C ARG A 105 -11.00 -8.28 -7.48
N ASP A 106 -10.22 -8.24 -8.55
CA ASP A 106 -10.36 -9.18 -9.66
C ASP A 106 -8.98 -9.51 -10.27
N PHE A 107 -8.92 -9.84 -11.55
CA PHE A 107 -7.66 -10.01 -12.29
C PHE A 107 -7.39 -8.80 -13.20
N VAL A 108 -6.12 -8.59 -13.53
CA VAL A 108 -5.67 -7.48 -14.39
C VAL A 108 -4.96 -8.01 -15.62
N LYS A 109 -5.32 -7.44 -16.77
CA LYS A 109 -4.71 -7.71 -18.07
C LYS A 109 -3.33 -7.07 -18.14
N ALA A 110 -2.37 -7.82 -18.68
CA ALA A 110 -1.07 -7.27 -19.03
C ALA A 110 -1.20 -6.22 -20.15
N GLU A 111 -0.23 -5.33 -20.23
CA GLU A 111 -0.01 -4.56 -21.46
C GLU A 111 0.30 -5.51 -22.63
N ASP A 112 -0.03 -5.09 -23.85
CA ASP A 112 0.23 -5.89 -25.04
C ASP A 112 1.76 -6.09 -25.20
N GLY A 113 2.17 -7.35 -25.27
CA GLY A 113 3.58 -7.72 -25.33
C GLY A 113 3.75 -9.20 -25.61
N VAL A 114 4.99 -9.60 -25.91
CA VAL A 114 5.39 -10.99 -26.15
C VAL A 114 6.43 -11.40 -25.11
N VAL A 115 6.23 -12.58 -24.53
CA VAL A 115 7.13 -13.17 -23.54
C VAL A 115 7.57 -14.56 -23.99
N LEU A 116 8.66 -15.02 -23.40
CA LEU A 116 9.08 -16.42 -23.42
C LEU A 116 8.66 -17.05 -22.09
N LEU A 117 7.79 -18.05 -22.17
CA LEU A 117 7.32 -18.84 -21.04
C LEU A 117 8.02 -20.19 -21.06
N ASP A 118 8.88 -20.44 -20.06
CA ASP A 118 9.43 -21.77 -19.80
C ASP A 118 8.58 -22.47 -18.74
N ILE A 119 8.13 -23.69 -19.04
CA ILE A 119 7.36 -24.54 -18.12
C ILE A 119 7.94 -25.95 -18.05
N PRO A 120 7.89 -26.63 -16.89
CA PRO A 120 8.41 -27.99 -16.75
C PRO A 120 7.71 -28.98 -17.69
N SER A 121 8.48 -29.92 -18.24
CA SER A 121 7.98 -31.00 -19.10
C SER A 121 7.87 -32.35 -18.38
N GLU A 122 8.08 -32.39 -17.07
CA GLU A 122 7.95 -33.61 -16.26
C GLU A 122 6.47 -33.93 -15.99
N GLY A 123 6.07 -35.18 -16.25
CA GLY A 123 4.70 -35.69 -16.07
C GLY A 123 4.26 -36.58 -17.23
N SER A 124 2.96 -36.89 -17.28
CA SER A 124 2.37 -37.61 -18.41
C SER A 124 2.25 -36.71 -19.65
N ASP A 125 2.50 -37.28 -20.83
CA ASP A 125 2.26 -36.62 -22.11
C ASP A 125 0.81 -36.78 -22.62
N ASP A 126 -0.06 -37.49 -21.88
CA ASP A 126 -1.47 -37.62 -22.23
C ASP A 126 -2.27 -36.37 -21.78
N PRO A 127 -2.77 -35.53 -22.71
CA PRO A 127 -3.53 -34.34 -22.36
C PRO A 127 -4.87 -34.66 -21.68
N LYS A 128 -5.36 -35.90 -21.77
CA LYS A 128 -6.60 -36.32 -21.09
C LYS A 128 -6.40 -36.59 -19.61
N ASP A 129 -5.17 -36.91 -19.19
CA ASP A 129 -4.81 -37.12 -17.79
C ASP A 129 -4.53 -35.78 -17.09
N LEU A 130 -5.57 -34.97 -16.88
CA LEU A 130 -5.46 -33.65 -16.23
C LEU A 130 -4.75 -33.70 -14.87
N LYS A 131 -4.84 -34.82 -14.17
CA LYS A 131 -4.26 -34.97 -12.83
C LYS A 131 -2.75 -35.14 -12.87
N HIS A 132 -2.21 -35.88 -13.86
CA HIS A 132 -0.80 -36.23 -13.90
C HIS A 132 -0.06 -35.74 -15.14
N CYS A 133 -0.73 -35.06 -16.09
CA CYS A 133 -0.06 -34.51 -17.26
C CYS A 133 0.98 -33.46 -16.88
N SER A 134 2.04 -33.36 -17.67
CA SER A 134 3.07 -32.35 -17.43
C SER A 134 2.47 -30.93 -17.57
N PRO A 135 3.02 -29.91 -16.88
CA PRO A 135 2.61 -28.52 -17.10
C PRO A 135 2.72 -28.10 -18.57
N ALA A 136 3.72 -28.58 -19.31
CA ALA A 136 3.86 -28.36 -20.75
C ALA A 136 2.69 -28.97 -21.56
N THR A 137 2.33 -30.23 -21.29
CA THR A 137 1.17 -30.88 -21.94
C THR A 137 -0.14 -30.17 -21.59
N LEU A 138 -0.30 -29.70 -20.34
CA LEU A 138 -1.46 -28.92 -19.92
C LEU A 138 -1.56 -27.57 -20.66
N PHE A 139 -0.43 -26.89 -20.87
CA PHE A 139 -0.37 -25.66 -21.66
C PHE A 139 -0.77 -25.89 -23.13
N GLU A 140 -0.26 -26.95 -23.76
CA GLU A 140 -0.60 -27.27 -25.15
C GLU A 140 -2.09 -27.60 -25.30
N ARG A 141 -2.69 -28.27 -24.30
CA ARG A 141 -4.15 -28.44 -24.22
C ARG A 141 -4.87 -27.10 -24.04
N PHE A 142 -4.42 -26.26 -23.12
CA PHE A 142 -4.98 -24.93 -22.87
C PHE A 142 -5.04 -24.09 -24.16
N ALA A 143 -3.99 -24.13 -24.96
CA ALA A 143 -3.92 -23.44 -26.24
C ALA A 143 -4.98 -23.89 -27.27
N THR A 144 -5.61 -25.05 -27.08
CA THR A 144 -6.70 -25.53 -27.94
C THR A 144 -8.10 -25.28 -27.35
N GLU A 145 -8.21 -25.16 -26.03
CA GLU A 145 -9.50 -25.15 -25.32
C GLU A 145 -9.88 -23.77 -24.75
N PHE A 146 -8.93 -22.85 -24.58
CA PHE A 146 -9.18 -21.57 -23.93
C PHE A 146 -10.31 -20.79 -24.60
N ARG A 147 -11.19 -20.18 -23.79
CA ARG A 147 -12.45 -19.55 -24.22
C ARG A 147 -13.33 -20.53 -24.99
N SER A 148 -13.57 -21.71 -24.40
CA SER A 148 -14.32 -22.79 -25.05
C SER A 148 -15.77 -22.44 -25.46
N LEU A 149 -16.33 -21.34 -24.94
CA LEU A 149 -17.65 -20.82 -25.37
C LEU A 149 -17.57 -19.91 -26.60
N SER A 150 -16.37 -19.48 -26.98
CA SER A 150 -16.11 -18.65 -28.16
C SER A 150 -16.38 -19.43 -29.45
N SER A 151 -16.74 -18.72 -30.52
CA SER A 151 -16.81 -19.29 -31.87
C SER A 151 -15.44 -19.73 -32.41
N THR A 152 -14.35 -19.20 -31.84
CA THR A 152 -12.96 -19.54 -32.19
C THR A 152 -12.16 -19.78 -30.90
N PRO A 153 -12.28 -20.95 -30.26
CA PRO A 153 -11.54 -21.26 -29.05
C PRO A 153 -10.05 -21.50 -29.34
N GLY A 154 -9.23 -21.37 -28.30
CA GLY A 154 -7.78 -21.55 -28.35
C GLY A 154 -7.02 -20.31 -28.83
N PHE A 155 -5.71 -20.46 -28.98
CA PHE A 155 -4.79 -19.42 -29.41
C PHE A 155 -3.52 -20.02 -30.02
N ASN A 156 -2.77 -19.18 -30.75
CA ASN A 156 -1.50 -19.58 -31.35
C ASN A 156 -0.32 -19.31 -30.41
N TYR A 157 0.70 -20.16 -30.50
CA TYR A 157 1.99 -20.00 -29.83
C TYR A 157 3.11 -20.59 -30.72
N GLU A 158 4.35 -20.21 -30.44
CA GLU A 158 5.54 -20.81 -31.05
C GLU A 158 6.32 -21.60 -30.00
N LYS A 159 6.54 -22.90 -30.21
CA LYS A 159 7.37 -23.74 -29.34
C LYS A 159 8.83 -23.60 -29.75
N LEU A 160 9.70 -23.35 -28.77
CA LEU A 160 11.13 -23.12 -28.94
C LEU A 160 11.94 -24.10 -28.09
N GLU A 161 13.24 -24.19 -28.37
CA GLU A 161 14.18 -24.90 -27.48
C GLU A 161 14.32 -24.12 -26.17
N SER A 162 14.15 -24.81 -25.03
CA SER A 162 14.40 -24.21 -23.72
C SER A 162 15.89 -24.31 -23.37
N PRO A 163 16.50 -23.25 -22.82
CA PRO A 163 17.85 -23.33 -22.26
C PRO A 163 17.88 -24.11 -20.93
N ARG A 164 16.73 -24.55 -20.40
CA ARG A 164 16.60 -25.28 -19.14
C ARG A 164 16.30 -26.75 -19.43
N ALA A 165 17.17 -27.65 -18.99
CA ALA A 165 16.96 -29.09 -19.16
C ALA A 165 15.69 -29.55 -18.43
N GLY A 166 14.80 -30.27 -19.12
CA GLY A 166 13.50 -30.72 -18.56
C GLY A 166 12.38 -29.67 -18.63
N TRP A 167 12.54 -28.62 -19.45
CA TRP A 167 11.55 -27.56 -19.64
C TRP A 167 11.22 -27.39 -21.13
N CYS A 168 10.00 -26.94 -21.41
CA CYS A 168 9.56 -26.50 -22.73
C CYS A 168 9.42 -24.98 -22.74
N ARG A 169 9.89 -24.34 -23.82
CA ARG A 169 9.79 -22.89 -24.00
C ARG A 169 8.73 -22.55 -25.05
N TYR A 170 7.91 -21.55 -24.74
CA TYR A 170 6.87 -21.05 -25.63
C TYR A 170 7.01 -19.53 -25.79
N ARG A 171 7.04 -19.04 -27.04
CA ARG A 171 6.85 -17.63 -27.35
C ARG A 171 5.36 -17.38 -27.53
N ILE A 172 4.81 -16.47 -26.73
CA ILE A 172 3.38 -16.21 -26.63
C ILE A 172 3.14 -14.75 -26.18
N SER A 173 1.92 -14.22 -26.35
CA SER A 173 1.58 -12.93 -25.75
C SER A 173 1.62 -12.99 -24.21
N ASP A 174 2.01 -11.89 -23.56
CA ASP A 174 2.05 -11.80 -22.10
C ASP A 174 0.67 -12.09 -21.50
N VAL A 175 -0.39 -11.51 -22.07
CA VAL A 175 -1.78 -11.77 -21.67
C VAL A 175 -2.08 -13.27 -21.59
N LEU A 176 -1.79 -14.04 -22.65
CA LEU A 176 -2.10 -15.47 -22.67
C LEU A 176 -1.18 -16.30 -21.76
N ALA A 177 0.07 -15.87 -21.55
CA ALA A 177 0.95 -16.48 -20.56
C ALA A 177 0.36 -16.34 -19.14
N ARG A 178 -0.14 -15.15 -18.79
CA ARG A 178 -0.76 -14.89 -17.48
C ARG A 178 -2.06 -15.64 -17.30
N GLU A 179 -2.91 -15.65 -18.32
CA GLU A 179 -4.13 -16.46 -18.37
C GLU A 179 -3.83 -17.93 -18.01
N PHE A 180 -2.79 -18.53 -18.59
CA PHE A 180 -2.37 -19.88 -18.22
C PHE A 180 -1.84 -19.98 -16.78
N ILE A 181 -0.92 -19.09 -16.40
CA ILE A 181 -0.26 -19.11 -15.07
C ILE A 181 -1.28 -19.02 -13.93
N LEU A 182 -2.32 -18.19 -14.08
CA LEU A 182 -3.35 -17.99 -13.06
C LEU A 182 -4.17 -19.25 -12.79
N ARG A 183 -4.26 -20.20 -13.75
CA ARG A 183 -5.13 -21.38 -13.66
C ARG A 183 -4.48 -22.75 -13.77
N LYS A 184 -3.18 -22.82 -14.08
CA LYS A 184 -2.45 -24.10 -14.28
C LYS A 184 -2.59 -25.11 -13.13
N ASP A 185 -2.92 -24.64 -11.93
CA ASP A 185 -3.06 -25.45 -10.72
C ASP A 185 -4.52 -25.90 -10.45
N TYR A 186 -5.53 -25.35 -11.14
CA TYR A 186 -6.96 -25.72 -11.00
C TYR A 186 -7.34 -26.89 -11.91
N ARG A 187 -6.58 -28.00 -11.83
CA ARG A 187 -6.74 -29.16 -12.72
C ARG A 187 -8.07 -29.91 -12.52
N ALA A 188 -8.64 -29.88 -11.31
CA ALA A 188 -9.91 -30.54 -11.01
C ALA A 188 -11.09 -29.85 -11.70
N ASP A 189 -11.02 -28.52 -11.83
CA ASP A 189 -12.09 -27.67 -12.35
C ASP A 189 -11.82 -27.20 -13.79
N TRP A 190 -10.80 -27.79 -14.44
CA TRP A 190 -10.26 -27.35 -15.74
C TRP A 190 -11.33 -27.06 -16.80
N VAL A 191 -12.36 -27.91 -16.91
CA VAL A 191 -13.45 -27.75 -17.89
C VAL A 191 -14.27 -26.48 -17.66
N SER A 192 -14.42 -26.04 -16.41
CA SER A 192 -15.00 -24.73 -16.09
C SER A 192 -14.00 -23.62 -16.34
N GLU A 193 -12.78 -23.77 -15.83
CA GLU A 193 -11.69 -22.77 -15.91
C GLU A 193 -11.38 -22.32 -17.34
N VAL A 194 -11.36 -23.23 -18.32
CA VAL A 194 -11.08 -22.87 -19.72
C VAL A 194 -12.22 -22.11 -20.42
N LYS A 195 -13.39 -22.01 -19.81
CA LYS A 195 -14.48 -21.15 -20.31
C LYS A 195 -14.24 -19.68 -19.97
N GLU A 196 -13.49 -19.40 -18.92
CA GLU A 196 -13.37 -18.05 -18.37
C GLU A 196 -12.13 -17.33 -18.89
N GLU A 197 -12.30 -16.07 -19.29
CA GLU A 197 -11.21 -15.12 -19.51
C GLU A 197 -11.09 -14.26 -18.26
N TYR A 198 -10.03 -14.47 -17.47
CA TYR A 198 -9.85 -13.77 -16.21
C TYR A 198 -9.50 -12.29 -16.44
N THR A 199 -8.66 -11.99 -17.43
CA THR A 199 -8.03 -10.69 -17.59
C THR A 199 -8.68 -9.85 -18.70
N TYR A 200 -9.73 -9.10 -18.32
CA TYR A 200 -10.55 -8.33 -19.27
C TYR A 200 -10.17 -6.84 -19.41
N PHE A 201 -9.57 -6.25 -18.37
CA PHE A 201 -9.14 -4.84 -18.36
C PHE A 201 -7.69 -4.71 -17.93
N THR A 202 -6.96 -3.80 -18.58
CA THR A 202 -5.68 -3.31 -18.04
C THR A 202 -5.95 -2.45 -16.81
N GLN A 203 -4.91 -2.20 -16.01
CA GLN A 203 -5.03 -1.25 -14.90
C GLN A 203 -5.51 0.14 -15.37
N ARG A 204 -4.99 0.60 -16.52
CA ARG A 204 -5.40 1.87 -17.12
C ARG A 204 -6.88 1.89 -17.54
N ASP A 205 -7.40 0.77 -18.02
CA ASP A 205 -8.82 0.64 -18.37
C ASP A 205 -9.69 0.76 -17.11
N PHE A 206 -9.36 0.06 -16.03
CA PHE A 206 -10.05 0.20 -14.74
C PHE A 206 -10.05 1.64 -14.24
N GLU A 207 -8.88 2.29 -14.19
CA GLU A 207 -8.75 3.68 -13.74
C GLU A 207 -9.56 4.65 -14.62
N THR A 208 -9.56 4.43 -15.94
CA THR A 208 -10.35 5.24 -16.88
C THR A 208 -11.84 5.07 -16.66
N VAL A 209 -12.32 3.83 -16.50
CA VAL A 209 -13.73 3.54 -16.21
C VAL A 209 -14.14 4.21 -14.90
N PHE A 210 -13.37 4.02 -13.82
CA PHE A 210 -13.68 4.59 -12.51
C PHE A 210 -13.76 6.12 -12.56
N ARG A 211 -12.79 6.77 -13.19
CA ARG A 211 -12.79 8.22 -13.38
C ARG A 211 -14.01 8.71 -14.16
N ASN A 212 -14.33 8.06 -15.28
CA ASN A 212 -15.47 8.45 -16.12
C ASN A 212 -16.81 8.25 -15.41
N LEU A 213 -16.88 7.31 -14.46
CA LEU A 213 -18.04 7.09 -13.60
C LEU A 213 -18.14 8.08 -12.42
N GLY A 214 -17.25 9.08 -12.34
CA GLY A 214 -17.25 10.06 -11.25
C GLY A 214 -16.73 9.49 -9.93
N LEU A 215 -15.80 8.53 -9.98
CA LEU A 215 -15.15 7.97 -8.80
C LEU A 215 -13.74 8.56 -8.62
N ARG A 216 -13.42 8.96 -7.39
CA ARG A 216 -12.03 9.21 -6.96
C ARG A 216 -11.36 7.87 -6.71
N VAL A 217 -10.35 7.54 -7.52
CA VAL A 217 -9.55 6.31 -7.31
C VAL A 217 -8.67 6.50 -6.07
N LEU A 218 -9.06 5.89 -4.96
CA LEU A 218 -8.30 5.95 -3.71
C LEU A 218 -7.06 5.05 -3.79
N VAL A 219 -7.24 3.85 -4.37
CA VAL A 219 -6.23 2.82 -4.56
C VAL A 219 -6.48 2.13 -5.90
N SER A 220 -5.43 1.87 -6.67
CA SER A 220 -5.41 1.02 -7.84
C SER A 220 -4.06 0.30 -7.85
N ALA A 221 -4.04 -1.00 -7.58
CA ALA A 221 -2.80 -1.74 -7.42
C ALA A 221 -2.96 -3.23 -7.75
N PRO A 222 -1.99 -3.85 -8.44
CA PRO A 222 -1.83 -5.29 -8.48
C PRO A 222 -1.56 -5.88 -7.09
N ILE A 223 -1.98 -7.13 -6.88
CA ILE A 223 -1.82 -7.89 -5.64
C ILE A 223 -1.06 -9.18 -5.92
N TRP A 224 -0.04 -9.44 -5.10
CA TRP A 224 0.65 -10.72 -5.03
C TRP A 224 0.32 -11.41 -3.72
N ASN A 225 -0.52 -12.43 -3.77
CA ASN A 225 -0.77 -13.29 -2.62
C ASN A 225 0.52 -14.06 -2.29
N PRO A 226 1.13 -13.85 -1.11
CA PRO A 226 2.42 -14.43 -0.80
C PRO A 226 2.44 -15.96 -0.82
N TRP A 227 1.34 -16.58 -0.39
CA TRP A 227 1.21 -18.04 -0.40
C TRP A 227 1.18 -18.58 -1.83
N ILE A 228 0.43 -17.95 -2.75
CA ILE A 228 0.42 -18.34 -4.17
C ILE A 228 1.81 -18.15 -4.79
N VAL A 229 2.46 -17.01 -4.53
CA VAL A 229 3.81 -16.76 -5.06
C VAL A 229 4.79 -17.84 -4.61
N ARG A 230 4.83 -18.14 -3.30
CA ARG A 230 5.74 -19.15 -2.73
C ARG A 230 5.45 -20.57 -3.22
N ASN A 231 4.18 -20.96 -3.28
CA ASN A 231 3.80 -22.36 -3.49
C ASN A 231 3.47 -22.72 -4.95
N ARG A 232 2.99 -21.74 -5.74
CA ARG A 232 2.48 -21.97 -7.10
C ARG A 232 3.29 -21.27 -8.18
N TYR A 233 4.03 -20.21 -7.88
CA TYR A 233 4.80 -19.46 -8.89
C TYR A 233 6.30 -19.74 -8.83
N ARG A 234 6.94 -19.54 -7.67
CA ARG A 234 8.40 -19.72 -7.52
C ARG A 234 8.83 -21.11 -7.99
N ALA A 235 9.79 -21.14 -8.93
CA ALA A 235 10.32 -22.35 -9.57
C ALA A 235 9.29 -23.25 -10.29
N LYS A 236 8.06 -22.78 -10.56
CA LYS A 236 7.02 -23.52 -11.31
C LYS A 236 6.88 -23.06 -12.75
N PHE A 237 7.38 -21.88 -13.09
CA PHE A 237 7.53 -21.36 -14.45
C PHE A 237 8.69 -20.33 -14.46
N HIS A 238 9.18 -19.98 -15.63
CA HIS A 238 10.01 -18.79 -15.81
C HIS A 238 9.46 -17.93 -16.95
N LEU A 239 9.38 -16.62 -16.71
CA LEU A 239 9.05 -15.64 -17.73
C LEU A 239 10.30 -14.85 -18.10
N THR A 240 10.48 -14.61 -19.39
CA THR A 240 11.52 -13.76 -19.93
C THR A 240 10.89 -12.79 -20.93
N ASN A 241 11.27 -11.51 -20.87
CA ASN A 241 10.78 -10.52 -21.81
C ASN A 241 11.43 -10.70 -23.20
N SER A 242 11.03 -9.88 -24.18
CA SER A 242 11.57 -9.92 -25.54
C SER A 242 13.08 -9.65 -25.62
N ASP A 243 13.65 -8.98 -24.62
CA ASP A 243 15.07 -8.60 -24.55
C ASP A 243 15.94 -9.68 -23.86
N GLY A 244 15.34 -10.82 -23.50
CA GLY A 244 16.05 -11.92 -22.86
C GLY A 244 16.27 -11.74 -21.35
N GLN A 245 15.68 -10.71 -20.74
CA GLN A 245 15.76 -10.46 -19.29
C GLN A 245 14.60 -11.15 -18.55
N PRO A 246 14.81 -11.59 -17.29
CA PRO A 246 13.71 -12.07 -16.44
C PRO A 246 12.57 -11.04 -16.39
N ALA A 247 11.35 -11.49 -16.64
CA ALA A 247 10.18 -10.63 -16.51
C ALA A 247 9.62 -10.71 -15.08
N GLU A 248 8.93 -9.65 -14.64
CA GLU A 248 8.27 -9.62 -13.34
C GLU A 248 7.22 -10.73 -13.24
N ILE A 249 7.11 -11.32 -12.05
CA ILE A 249 6.10 -12.33 -11.78
C ILE A 249 4.70 -11.68 -11.90
N PRO A 250 3.75 -12.27 -12.63
CA PRO A 250 2.45 -11.68 -12.80
C PRO A 250 1.72 -11.55 -11.46
N PRO A 251 0.90 -10.51 -11.29
CA PRO A 251 0.09 -10.38 -10.09
C PRO A 251 -0.91 -11.53 -10.01
N THR A 252 -1.20 -11.96 -8.79
CA THR A 252 -2.21 -13.00 -8.53
C THR A 252 -3.62 -12.44 -8.70
N ASN A 253 -3.80 -11.16 -8.36
CA ASN A 253 -5.05 -10.42 -8.44
C ASN A 253 -4.76 -8.93 -8.57
N TYR A 254 -5.80 -8.12 -8.60
CA TYR A 254 -5.75 -6.67 -8.69
C TYR A 254 -6.85 -6.08 -7.82
N ILE A 255 -6.61 -4.90 -7.24
CA ILE A 255 -7.60 -4.14 -6.49
C ILE A 255 -7.71 -2.71 -7.03
N ILE A 256 -8.93 -2.22 -7.15
CA ILE A 256 -9.23 -0.81 -7.34
C ILE A 256 -10.39 -0.41 -6.41
N VAL A 257 -10.22 0.75 -5.77
CA VAL A 257 -11.18 1.34 -4.83
C VAL A 257 -11.54 2.75 -5.29
N GLY A 258 -12.82 2.99 -5.52
CA GLY A 258 -13.36 4.27 -5.97
C GLY A 258 -14.34 4.86 -4.96
N GLU A 259 -14.16 6.13 -4.60
CA GLU A 259 -15.15 6.89 -3.82
C GLU A 259 -16.07 7.68 -4.78
N ARG A 260 -17.39 7.47 -4.67
CA ARG A 260 -18.37 8.23 -5.47
C ARG A 260 -18.45 9.66 -4.99
N VAL A 261 -18.35 10.61 -5.91
CA VAL A 261 -18.47 12.05 -5.62
C VAL A 261 -19.59 12.70 -6.42
N LEU A 262 -19.98 13.91 -6.00
CA LEU A 262 -21.00 14.68 -6.71
C LEU A 262 -20.55 14.99 -8.15
N PRO A 263 -21.46 15.02 -9.14
CA PRO A 263 -21.14 15.46 -10.49
C PRO A 263 -20.44 16.82 -10.50
N GLY A 264 -19.39 16.96 -11.32
CA GLY A 264 -18.53 18.14 -11.38
C GLY A 264 -17.49 18.26 -10.26
N SER A 265 -17.44 17.32 -9.31
CA SER A 265 -16.36 17.26 -8.32
C SER A 265 -15.06 16.77 -8.94
N GLY A 266 -13.93 17.14 -8.33
CA GLY A 266 -12.62 16.66 -8.74
C GLY A 266 -12.46 15.17 -8.50
N VAL A 267 -11.96 14.46 -9.51
CA VAL A 267 -11.69 13.01 -9.47
C VAL A 267 -10.24 12.66 -9.75
N SER A 268 -9.43 13.61 -10.23
CA SER A 268 -8.01 13.40 -10.51
C SER A 268 -7.23 14.72 -10.54
N PHE A 269 -5.90 14.63 -10.54
CA PHE A 269 -5.01 15.76 -10.74
C PHE A 269 -4.07 15.52 -11.91
N ARG A 270 -3.59 16.62 -12.50
CA ARG A 270 -2.56 16.60 -13.54
C ARG A 270 -1.52 17.69 -13.27
N GLU A 271 -0.26 17.33 -13.39
CA GLU A 271 0.84 18.30 -13.44
C GLU A 271 0.90 18.95 -14.84
N LYS A 272 0.71 20.28 -14.91
CA LYS A 272 0.62 21.01 -16.17
C LYS A 272 1.96 21.57 -16.64
N SER A 273 2.62 22.33 -15.78
CA SER A 273 3.84 23.08 -16.09
C SER A 273 4.73 23.20 -14.86
N LEU A 274 6.04 23.26 -15.10
CA LEU A 274 6.99 23.71 -14.09
C LEU A 274 6.87 25.22 -13.93
N GLU A 275 7.00 25.69 -12.70
CA GLU A 275 6.90 27.10 -12.32
C GLU A 275 8.14 27.53 -11.52
N ALA A 276 8.29 28.82 -11.27
CA ALA A 276 9.27 29.30 -10.31
C ALA A 276 8.81 29.01 -8.87
N ALA A 277 9.73 28.58 -8.01
CA ALA A 277 9.45 28.42 -6.59
C ALA A 277 9.08 29.77 -5.96
N ALA A 278 7.98 29.78 -5.20
CA ALA A 278 7.49 30.91 -4.42
C ALA A 278 8.19 31.04 -3.05
N GLY A 279 9.04 30.08 -2.67
CA GLY A 279 9.81 30.07 -1.44
C GLY A 279 9.07 29.47 -0.25
N TYR A 280 8.09 28.59 -0.48
CA TYR A 280 7.43 27.85 0.60
C TYR A 280 8.37 26.83 1.24
N LEU A 281 9.10 26.05 0.43
CA LEU A 281 10.12 25.12 0.89
C LEU A 281 11.51 25.77 0.82
N THR A 282 12.35 25.46 1.81
CA THR A 282 13.75 25.87 1.81
C THR A 282 14.65 24.65 1.72
N LEU A 283 15.55 24.63 0.73
CA LEU A 283 16.59 23.62 0.59
C LEU A 283 17.89 24.10 1.24
N THR A 284 18.56 23.25 2.02
CA THR A 284 19.81 23.55 2.72
C THR A 284 20.82 22.40 2.58
N GLN A 285 22.11 22.71 2.67
CA GLN A 285 23.21 21.76 2.48
C GLN A 285 24.00 21.55 3.77
N HIS A 286 24.33 20.30 4.08
CA HIS A 286 25.04 19.91 5.29
C HIS A 286 26.16 18.93 4.96
N ARG A 287 27.42 19.31 5.25
CA ARG A 287 28.61 18.47 5.03
C ARG A 287 28.92 17.64 6.26
N ASN A 288 29.12 16.35 6.08
CA ASN A 288 29.71 15.49 7.10
C ASN A 288 31.22 15.79 7.21
N LYS A 289 31.68 16.18 8.40
CA LYS A 289 33.07 16.57 8.69
C LYS A 289 34.07 15.43 8.61
N GLN A 290 33.61 14.18 8.71
CA GLN A 290 34.45 12.99 8.69
C GLN A 290 34.57 12.42 7.27
N THR A 291 33.43 12.28 6.57
CA THR A 291 33.39 11.66 5.23
C THR A 291 33.51 12.67 4.10
N GLY A 292 33.26 13.95 4.36
CA GLY A 292 33.21 15.01 3.34
C GLY A 292 31.91 15.06 2.53
N LEU A 293 31.04 14.04 2.67
CA LEU A 293 29.76 13.93 1.95
C LEU A 293 28.83 15.09 2.30
N VAL A 294 28.22 15.71 1.29
CA VAL A 294 27.21 16.77 1.46
C VAL A 294 25.83 16.17 1.24
N ARG A 295 24.94 16.35 2.22
CA ARG A 295 23.53 15.95 2.16
C ARG A 295 22.66 17.21 2.02
N ASP A 296 21.61 17.10 1.21
CA ASP A 296 20.58 18.13 1.10
C ASP A 296 19.43 17.85 2.07
N LEU A 297 18.85 18.91 2.65
CA LEU A 297 17.66 18.86 3.49
C LEU A 297 16.65 19.90 3.05
N VAL A 298 15.38 19.49 2.93
CA VAL A 298 14.26 20.40 2.73
C VAL A 298 13.54 20.66 4.05
N ARG A 299 13.04 21.89 4.26
CA ARG A 299 12.16 22.23 5.38
C ARG A 299 10.96 23.06 4.96
N ARG A 300 9.87 22.88 5.70
CA ARG A 300 8.69 23.77 5.70
C ARG A 300 8.92 24.95 6.66
N PRO A 301 8.17 26.06 6.50
CA PRO A 301 8.39 27.26 7.32
C PRO A 301 7.89 27.09 8.75
N ASN A 302 6.84 26.28 8.95
CA ASN A 302 6.19 26.10 10.25
C ASN A 302 6.23 24.65 10.73
N LEU A 303 6.18 24.48 12.05
CA LEU A 303 6.03 23.18 12.70
C LEU A 303 4.62 22.61 12.45
N THR A 304 4.54 21.31 12.18
CA THR A 304 3.28 20.59 12.01
C THR A 304 2.92 19.83 13.28
N LEU A 305 1.66 19.94 13.70
CA LEU A 305 1.07 19.19 14.79
C LEU A 305 -0.02 18.27 14.23
N ASP A 306 0.10 16.97 14.49
CA ASP A 306 -0.89 15.98 14.10
C ASP A 306 -1.86 15.77 15.28
N ILE A 307 -3.13 16.11 15.08
CA ILE A 307 -4.17 15.94 16.08
C ILE A 307 -5.00 14.73 15.68
N LEU A 308 -5.11 13.74 16.58
CA LEU A 308 -5.93 12.56 16.40
C LEU A 308 -7.02 12.53 17.48
N PRO A 309 -8.21 13.11 17.20
CA PRO A 309 -9.36 12.96 18.07
C PRO A 309 -9.83 11.51 18.04
N TRP A 310 -10.27 11.00 19.17
CA TRP A 310 -10.75 9.63 19.27
C TRP A 310 -11.82 9.50 20.35
N PHE A 311 -12.65 8.49 20.21
CA PHE A 311 -13.65 8.11 21.20
C PHE A 311 -13.82 6.59 21.19
N GLU A 312 -14.47 6.09 22.23
CA GLU A 312 -14.78 4.67 22.39
C GLU A 312 -16.29 4.45 22.38
N THR A 313 -16.68 3.33 21.80
CA THR A 313 -17.98 2.69 22.00
C THR A 313 -17.76 1.41 22.82
N GLU A 314 -18.80 0.63 23.12
CA GLU A 314 -18.65 -0.56 23.97
C GLU A 314 -17.57 -1.53 23.45
N ASP A 315 -17.46 -1.71 22.13
CA ASP A 315 -16.55 -2.68 21.52
C ASP A 315 -15.36 -2.04 20.78
N ASP A 316 -15.52 -0.84 20.21
CA ASP A 316 -14.58 -0.27 19.25
C ASP A 316 -14.01 1.09 19.64
N ILE A 317 -12.75 1.32 19.25
CA ILE A 317 -12.11 2.64 19.24
C ILE A 317 -12.33 3.28 17.86
N PHE A 318 -12.81 4.51 17.85
CA PHE A 318 -12.93 5.33 16.65
C PHE A 318 -11.95 6.49 16.69
N VAL A 319 -11.33 6.76 15.55
CA VAL A 319 -10.51 7.97 15.32
C VAL A 319 -11.23 8.90 14.36
N VAL A 320 -11.09 10.20 14.57
CA VAL A 320 -11.62 11.22 13.67
C VAL A 320 -10.49 11.74 12.79
N VAL A 321 -10.72 11.72 11.49
CA VAL A 321 -9.67 11.95 10.49
C VAL A 321 -10.16 12.96 9.47
N ARG A 322 -9.20 13.55 8.75
CA ARG A 322 -9.50 14.28 7.53
C ARG A 322 -9.48 13.30 6.35
N GLY A 323 -10.64 13.04 5.78
CA GLY A 323 -10.83 12.14 4.64
C GLY A 323 -10.92 12.87 3.31
N SER A 324 -10.45 12.21 2.25
CA SER A 324 -10.50 12.69 0.86
C SER A 324 -9.86 14.07 0.67
N TYR A 325 -8.75 14.32 1.37
CA TYR A 325 -8.01 15.57 1.26
C TYR A 325 -7.08 15.55 0.03
N PRO A 326 -7.00 16.64 -0.74
CA PRO A 326 -6.16 16.69 -1.94
C PRO A 326 -4.65 16.75 -1.60
N ARG A 327 -3.92 15.72 -2.05
CA ARG A 327 -2.47 15.58 -2.09
C ARG A 327 -1.99 15.26 -3.51
N PRO A 328 -2.11 16.21 -4.47
CA PRO A 328 -1.71 15.98 -5.87
C PRO A 328 -0.22 15.69 -6.04
N ILE A 329 0.63 16.02 -5.06
CA ILE A 329 2.07 15.70 -5.06
C ILE A 329 2.29 14.20 -5.27
N LEU A 330 1.41 13.35 -4.73
CA LEU A 330 1.50 11.89 -4.85
C LEU A 330 1.31 11.36 -6.28
N GLY A 331 0.68 12.15 -7.15
CA GLY A 331 0.45 11.84 -8.56
C GLY A 331 1.24 12.72 -9.53
N CYS A 332 2.26 13.45 -9.05
CA CYS A 332 3.13 14.26 -9.90
C CYS A 332 3.92 13.39 -10.90
N GLN A 333 4.47 14.02 -11.93
CA GLN A 333 5.21 13.29 -12.95
C GLN A 333 6.37 12.49 -12.32
N PRO A 334 6.56 11.22 -12.72
CA PRO A 334 7.52 10.31 -12.12
C PRO A 334 8.97 10.71 -12.35
N ARG A 335 9.26 11.55 -13.36
CA ARG A 335 10.62 12.05 -13.69
C ARG A 335 11.68 10.94 -13.76
N GLY A 336 11.30 9.79 -14.35
CA GLY A 336 12.17 8.62 -14.46
C GLY A 336 11.94 7.55 -13.38
N THR A 337 11.11 7.81 -12.37
CA THR A 337 10.75 6.82 -11.33
C THR A 337 9.36 6.22 -11.53
N ALA A 338 9.26 5.03 -12.10
CA ALA A 338 8.01 4.27 -12.03
C ALA A 338 7.82 3.67 -10.61
N PRO A 339 6.58 3.61 -10.07
CA PRO A 339 6.29 2.83 -8.87
C PRO A 339 6.63 1.34 -9.08
N LEU A 340 7.27 0.71 -8.10
CA LEU A 340 7.70 -0.70 -8.21
C LEU A 340 6.54 -1.68 -8.32
N ASP A 341 5.42 -1.34 -7.69
CA ASP A 341 4.22 -2.15 -7.55
C ASP A 341 3.09 -1.68 -8.48
N ALA A 342 3.35 -0.74 -9.39
CA ALA A 342 2.35 -0.09 -10.24
C ALA A 342 1.19 0.58 -9.47
N TYR A 343 1.32 0.86 -8.16
CA TYR A 343 0.26 1.53 -7.41
C TYR A 343 -0.05 2.91 -7.99
N TYR A 344 -1.35 3.20 -8.11
CA TYR A 344 -1.90 4.49 -8.46
C TYR A 344 -2.92 4.98 -7.42
N THR A 345 -2.95 6.30 -7.21
CA THR A 345 -4.01 7.02 -6.49
C THR A 345 -4.32 8.31 -7.22
N ALA A 346 -5.59 8.72 -7.18
CA ALA A 346 -6.04 10.00 -7.71
C ALA A 346 -5.57 11.21 -6.88
N GLY A 347 -4.84 10.99 -5.78
CA GLY A 347 -4.29 12.07 -4.95
C GLY A 347 -5.26 12.59 -3.90
N TYR A 348 -6.23 11.79 -3.46
CA TYR A 348 -7.12 12.09 -2.33
C TYR A 348 -6.81 11.11 -1.20
N VAL A 349 -6.44 11.61 -0.02
CA VAL A 349 -5.96 10.77 1.09
C VAL A 349 -6.74 10.98 2.37
N ASN A 350 -6.71 9.97 3.23
CA ASN A 350 -7.06 10.11 4.64
C ASN A 350 -5.79 10.44 5.43
N GLU A 351 -5.86 11.41 6.32
CA GLU A 351 -4.72 11.87 7.14
C GLU A 351 -5.22 12.43 8.50
N PRO A 352 -4.33 12.67 9.47
CA PRO A 352 -4.71 13.28 10.75
C PRO A 352 -5.26 14.70 10.57
N LEU A 353 -5.91 15.25 11.60
CA LEU A 353 -6.23 16.67 11.61
C LEU A 353 -4.92 17.45 11.77
N LEU A 354 -4.47 18.10 10.70
CA LEU A 354 -3.21 18.84 10.69
C LEU A 354 -3.40 20.27 11.18
N ALA A 355 -2.60 20.67 12.17
CA ALA A 355 -2.51 22.04 12.64
C ALA A 355 -1.11 22.62 12.41
N ILE A 356 -1.07 23.91 12.11
CA ILE A 356 0.18 24.68 12.07
C ILE A 356 0.43 25.22 13.47
N GLN A 357 1.50 24.76 14.10
CA GLN A 357 1.87 25.24 15.42
C GLN A 357 2.60 26.59 15.27
N THR A 358 1.98 27.64 15.80
CA THR A 358 2.52 29.01 15.83
C THR A 358 3.01 29.34 17.25
N GLU A 359 3.14 30.63 17.59
CA GLU A 359 3.47 31.08 18.95
C GLU A 359 2.34 30.81 19.97
N GLN A 360 1.14 30.42 19.51
CA GLN A 360 0.02 30.09 20.40
C GLN A 360 0.29 28.84 21.26
N PRO A 361 -0.24 28.76 22.49
CA PRO A 361 -0.17 27.54 23.29
C PRO A 361 -0.79 26.34 22.56
N MET A 362 -0.16 25.17 22.67
CA MET A 362 -0.60 23.94 21.98
C MET A 362 -2.07 23.60 22.27
N GLY A 363 -2.54 23.77 23.52
CA GLY A 363 -3.95 23.52 23.87
C GLY A 363 -4.93 24.36 23.06
N LEU A 364 -4.64 25.66 22.89
CA LEU A 364 -5.46 26.55 22.08
C LEU A 364 -5.40 26.19 20.59
N THR A 365 -4.23 25.78 20.09
CA THR A 365 -4.07 25.24 18.73
C THR A 365 -4.97 24.02 18.51
N VAL A 366 -5.03 23.11 19.49
CA VAL A 366 -5.87 21.91 19.46
C VAL A 366 -7.35 22.29 19.42
N GLU A 367 -7.83 23.05 20.40
CA GLU A 367 -9.23 23.51 20.49
C GLU A 367 -9.67 24.20 19.20
N THR A 368 -8.85 25.13 18.69
CA THR A 368 -9.14 25.87 17.46
C THR A 368 -9.24 24.93 16.25
N THR A 369 -8.40 23.91 16.18
CA THR A 369 -8.40 22.96 15.05
C THR A 369 -9.63 22.05 15.11
N LEU A 370 -10.06 21.64 16.31
CA LEU A 370 -11.27 20.84 16.49
C LEU A 370 -12.52 21.62 16.13
N GLU A 371 -12.65 22.87 16.59
CA GLU A 371 -13.78 23.73 16.26
C GLU A 371 -13.90 23.94 14.74
N GLN A 372 -12.77 24.16 14.07
CA GLN A 372 -12.70 24.26 12.60
C GLN A 372 -13.04 22.96 11.87
N SER A 373 -12.95 21.84 12.57
CA SER A 373 -13.30 20.50 12.11
C SER A 373 -14.73 20.09 12.50
N GLY A 374 -15.50 21.02 13.09
CA GLY A 374 -16.88 20.78 13.52
C GLY A 374 -17.00 19.98 14.82
N ILE A 375 -15.94 19.90 15.62
CA ILE A 375 -15.92 19.25 16.93
C ILE A 375 -15.79 20.34 17.99
N SER A 376 -16.82 20.50 18.81
CA SER A 376 -16.79 21.54 19.85
C SER A 376 -15.70 21.26 20.90
N ALA A 377 -15.04 22.30 21.37
CA ALA A 377 -14.09 22.21 22.47
C ALA A 377 -14.74 21.67 23.76
N ASP A 378 -16.05 21.90 23.95
CA ASP A 378 -16.80 21.36 25.09
C ASP A 378 -16.91 19.83 25.08
N ASN A 379 -16.65 19.19 23.92
CA ASN A 379 -16.64 17.74 23.78
C ASN A 379 -15.27 17.12 24.09
N ILE A 380 -14.26 17.91 24.50
CA ILE A 380 -12.93 17.39 24.82
C ILE A 380 -12.93 16.84 26.25
N ASP A 381 -12.70 15.54 26.39
CA ASP A 381 -12.57 14.89 27.70
C ASP A 381 -11.14 15.01 28.24
N SER A 382 -10.14 14.77 27.37
CA SER A 382 -8.73 14.81 27.76
C SER A 382 -7.82 14.98 26.56
N VAL A 383 -6.67 15.61 26.78
CA VAL A 383 -5.60 15.77 25.80
C VAL A 383 -4.35 15.07 26.32
N ALA A 384 -3.83 14.11 25.54
CA ALA A 384 -2.62 13.38 25.84
C ALA A 384 -1.56 13.62 24.75
N ASN A 385 -0.29 13.62 25.16
CA ASN A 385 0.81 13.64 24.19
C ASN A 385 0.84 12.31 23.44
N GLY A 386 0.91 12.39 22.12
CA GLY A 386 1.25 11.26 21.27
C GLY A 386 2.77 11.15 21.16
N THR A 387 3.24 11.11 19.93
CA THR A 387 4.61 10.75 19.60
C THR A 387 5.35 11.91 18.97
N THR A 388 6.68 11.89 19.03
CA THR A 388 7.51 12.89 18.36
C THR A 388 8.66 12.23 17.62
N TYR A 389 8.67 12.36 16.29
CA TYR A 389 9.59 11.65 15.42
C TYR A 389 9.86 12.43 14.12
N PHE A 390 10.90 12.02 13.39
CA PHE A 390 11.23 12.49 12.06
C PHE A 390 10.52 11.59 11.04
N PRO A 391 9.63 12.11 10.18
CA PRO A 391 8.90 11.27 9.23
C PRO A 391 9.80 10.64 8.15
N SER A 392 10.86 11.35 7.73
CA SER A 392 11.92 10.86 6.83
C SER A 392 13.17 11.73 7.03
N ALA A 393 14.03 11.33 7.98
CA ALA A 393 15.21 12.11 8.37
C ALA A 393 16.31 12.16 7.28
N GLY A 394 16.22 11.29 6.27
CA GLY A 394 17.17 11.20 5.16
C GLY A 394 17.04 12.27 4.08
N GLY A 395 16.15 13.24 4.24
CA GLY A 395 15.99 14.34 3.27
C GLY A 395 15.07 15.48 3.73
N ILE A 396 14.32 15.27 4.81
CA ILE A 396 13.36 16.25 5.32
C ILE A 396 13.78 16.69 6.73
N GLN A 397 14.07 17.97 6.90
CA GLN A 397 14.25 18.62 8.20
C GLN A 397 12.88 18.98 8.78
N GLU A 398 12.12 17.95 9.16
CA GLU A 398 10.81 18.07 9.78
C GLU A 398 10.75 17.18 11.02
N ILE A 399 10.10 17.68 12.06
CA ILE A 399 9.71 16.89 13.22
C ILE A 399 8.20 16.94 13.35
N VAL A 400 7.57 15.77 13.40
CA VAL A 400 6.14 15.62 13.64
C VAL A 400 5.96 15.47 15.14
N ARG A 401 4.97 16.19 15.67
CA ARG A 401 4.46 16.00 17.03
C ARG A 401 3.00 15.61 16.90
N SER A 402 2.58 14.58 17.62
CA SER A 402 1.17 14.20 17.67
C SER A 402 0.55 14.38 19.04
N VAL A 403 -0.76 14.60 19.03
CA VAL A 403 -1.61 14.77 20.20
C VAL A 403 -2.83 13.88 20.04
N LEU A 404 -3.10 13.08 21.06
CA LEU A 404 -4.29 12.23 21.13
C LEU A 404 -5.35 12.97 21.94
N VAL A 405 -6.51 13.20 21.35
CA VAL A 405 -7.58 13.97 22.00
C VAL A 405 -8.80 13.08 22.20
N ARG A 406 -9.05 12.69 23.45
CA ARG A 406 -10.28 11.96 23.78
C ARG A 406 -11.45 12.94 23.69
N ILE A 407 -12.48 12.58 22.94
CA ILE A 407 -13.71 13.35 22.80
C ILE A 407 -14.94 12.51 23.15
N ALA A 408 -16.04 13.19 23.44
CA ALA A 408 -17.34 12.55 23.54
C ALA A 408 -17.70 11.81 22.23
N PRO A 409 -18.36 10.63 22.29
CA PRO A 409 -18.75 9.88 21.10
C PRO A 409 -19.52 10.74 20.10
N THR A 410 -18.92 10.93 18.92
CA THR A 410 -19.45 11.83 17.90
C THR A 410 -19.30 11.20 16.52
N THR A 411 -20.42 10.92 15.85
CA THR A 411 -20.42 10.59 14.43
C THR A 411 -20.34 11.88 13.62
N VAL A 412 -19.16 12.21 13.14
CA VAL A 412 -18.94 13.38 12.27
C VAL A 412 -18.83 12.91 10.84
N SER A 413 -19.50 13.61 9.93
CA SER A 413 -19.31 13.49 8.48
C SER A 413 -19.59 14.86 7.85
N THR A 414 -18.67 15.80 8.08
CA THR A 414 -18.87 17.21 7.76
C THR A 414 -17.83 17.69 6.75
N PRO A 415 -18.21 18.39 5.66
CA PRO A 415 -17.25 19.03 4.77
C PRO A 415 -16.36 20.02 5.52
N LEU A 416 -15.07 20.02 5.21
CA LEU A 416 -14.14 21.00 5.75
C LEU A 416 -14.25 22.33 5.01
N ALA A 417 -14.09 23.43 5.76
CA ALA A 417 -13.96 24.75 5.18
C ALA A 417 -12.78 24.79 4.18
N ASP A 418 -12.97 25.48 3.06
CA ASP A 418 -11.99 25.49 1.98
C ASP A 418 -10.68 26.18 2.39
N ARG A 419 -9.62 25.37 2.47
CA ARG A 419 -8.24 25.74 2.85
C ARG A 419 -7.18 25.06 1.99
N SER A 420 -7.56 24.05 1.22
CA SER A 420 -6.63 23.32 0.36
C SER A 420 -6.18 24.17 -0.83
N GLY A 421 -7.03 25.09 -1.30
CA GLY A 421 -6.85 25.83 -2.55
C GLY A 421 -7.20 25.00 -3.79
N PHE A 422 -7.96 23.92 -3.60
CA PHE A 422 -8.58 23.09 -4.63
C PHE A 422 -10.11 23.12 -4.43
N SER A 423 -10.87 22.37 -5.22
CA SER A 423 -12.33 22.35 -5.17
C SER A 423 -12.90 21.84 -3.84
N THR A 424 -12.09 21.13 -3.05
CA THR A 424 -12.47 20.59 -1.75
C THR A 424 -11.31 20.59 -0.77
N SER A 425 -11.63 20.67 0.52
CA SER A 425 -10.70 20.36 1.62
C SER A 425 -11.02 19.03 2.31
N GLY A 426 -11.76 18.16 1.63
CA GLY A 426 -12.17 16.86 2.15
C GLY A 426 -13.30 16.96 3.16
N ILE A 427 -13.45 15.90 3.94
CA ILE A 427 -14.46 15.77 4.99
C ILE A 427 -13.80 15.37 6.31
N VAL A 428 -14.40 15.75 7.43
CA VAL A 428 -14.08 15.16 8.74
C VAL A 428 -14.95 13.93 8.91
N LYS A 429 -14.34 12.76 9.16
CA LYS A 429 -15.07 11.52 9.37
C LYS A 429 -14.48 10.67 10.49
N SER A 430 -15.35 9.96 11.21
CA SER A 430 -14.95 8.93 12.17
C SER A 430 -14.69 7.60 11.46
N ILE A 431 -13.59 6.92 11.79
CA ILE A 431 -13.20 5.61 11.26
C ILE A 431 -12.85 4.71 12.43
N ALA A 432 -13.30 3.46 12.40
CA ALA A 432 -12.85 2.45 13.36
C ALA A 432 -11.32 2.27 13.26
N ALA A 433 -10.62 2.46 14.37
CA ALA A 433 -9.17 2.54 14.43
C ALA A 433 -8.50 1.24 13.97
N GLN A 434 -9.07 0.07 14.31
CA GLN A 434 -8.59 -1.22 13.83
C GLN A 434 -8.66 -1.34 12.30
N GLN A 435 -9.70 -0.78 11.68
CA GLN A 435 -9.85 -0.83 10.21
C GLN A 435 -8.82 0.03 9.51
N LEU A 436 -8.44 1.14 10.13
CA LEU A 436 -7.36 1.97 9.65
C LEU A 436 -6.02 1.21 9.64
N LEU A 437 -5.70 0.48 10.72
CA LEU A 437 -4.50 -0.35 10.76
C LEU A 437 -4.56 -1.48 9.73
N ARG A 438 -5.69 -2.19 9.59
CA ARG A 438 -5.89 -3.20 8.54
C ARG A 438 -5.69 -2.64 7.14
N ALA A 439 -6.21 -1.45 6.86
CA ALA A 439 -5.99 -0.77 5.60
C ALA A 439 -4.50 -0.52 5.34
N ALA A 440 -3.72 -0.09 6.34
CA ALA A 440 -2.27 0.09 6.19
C ALA A 440 -1.55 -1.23 5.86
N GLN A 441 -1.94 -2.33 6.50
CA GLN A 441 -1.36 -3.66 6.28
C GLN A 441 -1.57 -4.18 4.85
N VAL A 442 -2.62 -3.74 4.15
CA VAL A 442 -2.91 -4.17 2.77
C VAL A 442 -2.73 -3.07 1.72
N GLY A 443 -2.13 -1.92 2.10
CA GLY A 443 -1.85 -0.82 1.17
C GLY A 443 -3.02 0.11 0.86
N GLY A 444 -4.11 0.02 1.63
CA GLY A 444 -5.26 0.91 1.55
C GLY A 444 -5.10 2.25 2.28
N LEU A 445 -4.02 2.44 3.04
CA LEU A 445 -3.76 3.66 3.79
C LEU A 445 -2.38 4.25 3.44
N PRO A 446 -2.33 5.28 2.59
CA PRO A 446 -1.06 5.83 2.11
C PRO A 446 -0.32 6.70 3.14
N ASP A 447 -1.01 7.31 4.11
CA ASP A 447 -0.36 8.23 5.07
C ASP A 447 0.21 7.48 6.28
N ALA A 448 1.54 7.55 6.45
CA ALA A 448 2.25 6.91 7.55
C ALA A 448 1.94 7.50 8.93
N ARG A 449 1.55 8.79 9.00
CA ARG A 449 1.43 9.50 10.27
C ARG A 449 0.18 9.05 11.01
N ILE A 450 -0.92 8.89 10.28
CA ILE A 450 -2.16 8.38 10.88
C ILE A 450 -2.02 6.93 11.33
N GLU A 451 -1.27 6.08 10.61
CA GLU A 451 -0.96 4.71 11.05
C GLU A 451 -0.20 4.73 12.39
N LEU A 452 0.90 5.48 12.46
CA LEU A 452 1.73 5.58 13.66
C LEU A 452 0.95 6.11 14.87
N ASN A 453 0.12 7.13 14.67
CA ASN A 453 -0.70 7.70 15.74
C ASN A 453 -1.79 6.72 16.19
N THR A 454 -2.30 5.88 15.29
CA THR A 454 -3.29 4.87 15.62
C THR A 454 -2.67 3.72 16.42
N TYR A 455 -1.49 3.23 16.04
CA TYR A 455 -0.75 2.29 16.90
C TYR A 455 -0.45 2.86 18.28
N GLU A 456 -0.01 4.12 18.34
CA GLU A 456 0.22 4.78 19.63
C GLU A 456 -1.04 4.80 20.49
N LEU A 457 -2.19 5.11 19.89
CA LEU A 457 -3.47 5.11 20.59
C LEU A 457 -3.78 3.75 21.22
N PHE A 458 -3.73 2.66 20.44
CA PHE A 458 -3.98 1.30 20.97
C PHE A 458 -3.05 0.96 22.12
N LEU A 459 -1.76 1.21 21.96
CA LEU A 459 -0.76 0.87 22.97
C LEU A 459 -0.85 1.76 24.22
N GLN A 460 -1.24 3.03 24.11
CA GLN A 460 -1.50 3.88 25.29
C GLN A 460 -2.78 3.46 26.04
N GLN A 461 -3.79 2.96 25.34
CA GLN A 461 -5.01 2.45 25.97
C GLN A 461 -4.87 1.01 26.48
N GLY A 462 -3.73 0.33 26.23
CA GLY A 462 -3.56 -1.09 26.55
C GLY A 462 -4.58 -1.98 25.83
N ARG A 463 -4.89 -1.65 24.57
CA ARG A 463 -5.89 -2.33 23.74
C ARG A 463 -5.20 -3.09 22.60
N ASP A 464 -5.75 -4.25 22.27
CA ASP A 464 -5.28 -5.06 21.15
C ASP A 464 -5.65 -4.39 19.80
N PRO A 465 -4.68 -4.11 18.90
CA PRO A 465 -4.94 -3.58 17.56
C PRO A 465 -5.64 -4.59 16.62
N GLY A 466 -5.80 -5.85 17.05
CA GLY A 466 -6.40 -6.95 16.30
C GLY A 466 -5.33 -7.84 15.63
N PRO A 467 -5.76 -8.82 14.82
CA PRO A 467 -4.82 -9.69 14.13
C PRO A 467 -4.13 -8.98 12.94
N TRP A 468 -2.88 -9.36 12.69
CA TRP A 468 -2.18 -9.04 11.46
C TRP A 468 -2.82 -9.77 10.27
N ILE A 469 -3.10 -9.04 9.19
CA ILE A 469 -3.71 -9.58 7.96
C ILE A 469 -2.80 -9.47 6.72
N GLY A 470 -1.52 -9.16 6.91
CA GLY A 470 -0.48 -9.13 5.87
C GLY A 470 0.19 -10.49 5.65
N ASP A 471 1.41 -10.48 5.11
CA ASP A 471 2.22 -11.70 4.93
C ASP A 471 2.65 -12.28 6.28
N GLU A 472 2.89 -13.60 6.31
CA GLU A 472 3.39 -14.33 7.47
C GLU A 472 4.91 -14.44 7.40
N ILE A 473 5.59 -13.95 8.42
CA ILE A 473 7.06 -13.91 8.48
C ILE A 473 7.55 -15.17 9.20
N ASN A 474 8.45 -15.91 8.55
CA ASN A 474 9.18 -17.00 9.21
C ASN A 474 10.56 -16.50 9.63
N VAL A 475 10.79 -16.39 10.93
CA VAL A 475 12.06 -15.97 11.53
C VAL A 475 12.86 -17.21 11.92
N HIS A 476 14.18 -17.18 11.70
CA HIS A 476 15.10 -18.28 11.96
C HIS A 476 15.67 -18.15 13.38
N GLU A 477 15.70 -19.27 14.08
CA GLU A 477 16.37 -19.40 15.38
C GLU A 477 17.89 -19.38 15.21
N THR A 478 18.59 -18.67 16.09
CA THR A 478 20.06 -18.55 16.07
C THR A 478 20.61 -18.36 17.49
N ASP A 479 21.83 -18.89 17.73
CA ASP A 479 22.55 -18.74 18.99
C ASP A 479 23.54 -17.55 18.97
N ALA A 480 23.63 -16.83 17.84
CA ALA A 480 24.75 -15.91 17.56
C ALA A 480 24.45 -14.43 17.82
N ILE A 481 23.33 -14.08 18.49
CA ILE A 481 22.95 -12.68 18.70
C ILE A 481 23.79 -12.05 19.82
N VAL A 482 24.44 -10.94 19.51
CA VAL A 482 25.05 -10.06 20.52
C VAL A 482 24.04 -8.97 20.90
N ALA A 483 23.20 -9.30 21.88
CA ALA A 483 22.15 -8.43 22.36
C ALA A 483 22.66 -7.10 22.93
N GLN A 484 21.92 -6.02 22.69
CA GLN A 484 22.12 -4.71 23.29
C GLN A 484 20.79 -4.17 23.80
N SER A 485 20.80 -3.49 24.95
CA SER A 485 19.60 -2.76 25.39
C SER A 485 19.46 -1.45 24.63
N LEU A 486 18.22 -1.06 24.37
CA LEU A 486 17.89 0.21 23.75
C LEU A 486 18.42 1.39 24.57
N ASP A 487 18.28 1.32 25.90
CA ASP A 487 18.81 2.35 26.81
C ASP A 487 20.32 2.56 26.66
N ALA A 488 21.09 1.48 26.47
CA ALA A 488 22.53 1.58 26.28
C ALA A 488 22.88 2.26 24.95
N LEU A 489 22.12 1.98 23.89
CA LEU A 489 22.30 2.62 22.59
C LEU A 489 21.94 4.11 22.63
N LEU A 490 20.79 4.44 23.24
CA LEU A 490 20.32 5.82 23.39
C LEU A 490 21.18 6.65 24.35
N GLY A 491 21.78 6.02 25.36
CA GLY A 491 22.72 6.62 26.31
C GLY A 491 24.13 6.85 25.76
N GLY A 492 24.38 6.50 24.49
CA GLY A 492 25.67 6.69 23.83
C GLY A 492 26.13 8.15 23.73
N PRO A 493 27.41 8.38 23.40
CA PRO A 493 27.95 9.73 23.28
C PRO A 493 27.27 10.49 22.14
N ARG A 494 26.79 11.71 22.44
CA ARG A 494 26.19 12.58 21.44
C ARG A 494 27.21 12.98 20.38
N ARG A 495 26.81 12.90 19.11
CA ARG A 495 27.63 13.25 17.94
C ARG A 495 27.13 14.54 17.30
N ARG A 496 28.06 15.33 16.77
CA ARG A 496 27.75 16.50 15.91
C ARG A 496 28.69 16.51 14.73
N VAL A 497 28.43 15.66 13.74
CA VAL A 497 29.35 15.47 12.61
C VAL A 497 29.06 16.37 11.41
N PHE A 498 27.96 17.12 11.38
CA PHE A 498 27.63 17.99 10.24
C PHE A 498 27.98 19.46 10.47
N GLU A 499 28.34 20.15 9.39
CA GLU A 499 28.48 21.61 9.29
C GLU A 499 27.74 22.13 8.06
N ASN A 500 27.44 23.43 8.03
CA ASN A 500 26.77 24.04 6.88
C ASN A 500 27.67 23.96 5.64
N ALA A 501 27.08 23.60 4.51
CA ALA A 501 27.71 23.65 3.20
C ALA A 501 26.94 24.63 2.29
N THR A 502 27.54 24.95 1.15
CA THR A 502 26.92 25.79 0.12
C THR A 502 26.35 24.93 -1.03
N PRO A 503 25.37 25.42 -1.79
CA PRO A 503 24.79 24.66 -2.90
C PRO A 503 25.80 24.15 -3.94
N ASP A 504 26.86 24.92 -4.23
CA ASP A 504 27.94 24.54 -5.16
C ASP A 504 28.81 23.37 -4.67
N GLN A 505 28.70 23.02 -3.40
CA GLN A 505 29.41 21.90 -2.80
C GLN A 505 28.57 20.62 -2.74
N SER A 506 27.27 20.72 -3.03
CA SER A 506 26.37 19.57 -3.09
C SER A 506 26.39 18.95 -4.48
N GLU A 507 26.26 17.63 -4.55
CA GLU A 507 25.97 16.93 -5.80
C GLU A 507 24.52 17.17 -6.27
N GLY A 508 23.72 17.86 -5.45
CA GLY A 508 22.31 18.11 -5.70
C GLY A 508 21.50 16.83 -5.56
N PHE A 509 21.67 16.14 -4.44
CA PHE A 509 20.95 14.92 -4.11
C PHE A 509 19.43 15.13 -4.14
N LEU A 510 18.95 16.27 -3.64
CA LEU A 510 17.55 16.68 -3.71
C LEU A 510 17.34 17.82 -4.72
N GLU A 511 16.21 17.77 -5.42
CA GLU A 511 15.75 18.82 -6.32
C GLU A 511 14.45 19.44 -5.79
N LEU A 512 14.44 20.76 -5.60
CA LEU A 512 13.23 21.52 -5.31
C LEU A 512 12.47 21.75 -6.61
N VAL A 513 11.24 21.26 -6.66
CA VAL A 513 10.34 21.39 -7.80
C VAL A 513 9.17 22.28 -7.41
N ALA A 514 8.84 23.24 -8.27
CA ALA A 514 7.59 23.96 -8.23
C ALA A 514 6.81 23.65 -9.50
N ALA A 515 5.57 23.17 -9.36
CA ALA A 515 4.74 22.84 -10.51
C ALA A 515 3.32 23.36 -10.32
N LYS A 516 2.65 23.64 -11.43
CA LYS A 516 1.23 23.96 -11.48
C LYS A 516 0.41 22.69 -11.62
N LEU A 517 -0.44 22.44 -10.63
CA LEU A 517 -1.31 21.28 -10.55
C LEU A 517 -2.74 21.70 -10.91
N GLU A 518 -3.37 20.98 -11.81
CA GLU A 518 -4.77 21.13 -12.19
C GLU A 518 -5.59 20.00 -11.58
N GLU A 519 -6.71 20.33 -10.96
CA GLU A 519 -7.74 19.38 -10.53
C GLU A 519 -8.76 19.22 -11.66
N LEU A 520 -9.11 17.97 -11.97
CA LEU A 520 -9.96 17.61 -13.09
C LEU A 520 -11.21 16.89 -12.61
N ASP A 521 -12.36 17.23 -13.19
CA ASP A 521 -13.60 16.45 -13.05
C ASP A 521 -13.60 15.21 -13.97
N ALA A 522 -14.70 14.45 -13.95
CA ALA A 522 -14.86 13.23 -14.76
C ALA A 522 -14.78 13.50 -16.27
N ASP A 523 -15.24 14.67 -16.71
CA ASP A 523 -15.22 15.13 -18.10
C ASP A 523 -13.88 15.76 -18.52
N GLN A 524 -12.87 15.72 -17.63
CA GLN A 524 -11.54 16.31 -17.82
C GLN A 524 -11.52 17.85 -17.88
N ASN A 525 -12.55 18.52 -17.39
CA ASN A 525 -12.53 19.97 -17.22
C ASN A 525 -11.67 20.34 -16.00
N VAL A 526 -10.92 21.42 -16.13
CA VAL A 526 -10.16 21.98 -15.00
C VAL A 526 -11.11 22.74 -14.09
N ILE A 527 -11.26 22.26 -12.86
CA ILE A 527 -12.16 22.88 -11.86
C ILE A 527 -11.40 23.70 -10.80
N ALA A 528 -10.12 23.39 -10.58
CA ALA A 528 -9.24 24.19 -9.74
C ALA A 528 -7.78 24.03 -10.21
N GLN A 529 -6.92 24.96 -9.80
CA GLN A 529 -5.50 24.91 -10.11
C GLN A 529 -4.68 25.62 -9.03
N LYS A 530 -3.52 25.06 -8.70
CA LYS A 530 -2.62 25.62 -7.68
C LYS A 530 -1.17 25.26 -7.98
N THR A 531 -0.26 26.20 -7.74
CA THR A 531 1.18 25.91 -7.75
C THR A 531 1.59 25.33 -6.40
N LEU A 532 2.27 24.19 -6.40
CA LEU A 532 2.83 23.57 -5.20
C LEU A 532 4.34 23.39 -5.35
N GLU A 533 5.03 23.55 -4.23
CA GLU A 533 6.44 23.18 -4.09
C GLU A 533 6.56 21.82 -3.41
N PHE A 534 7.41 20.97 -3.95
CA PHE A 534 7.75 19.66 -3.41
C PHE A 534 9.21 19.34 -3.72
N VAL A 535 9.77 18.36 -3.02
CA VAL A 535 11.14 17.91 -3.24
C VAL A 535 11.12 16.49 -3.82
N ILE A 536 12.09 16.20 -4.67
CA ILE A 536 12.35 14.84 -5.17
C ILE A 536 13.84 14.51 -5.04
N PRO A 537 14.19 13.23 -4.84
CA PRO A 537 15.55 12.77 -5.09
C PRO A 537 15.90 12.95 -6.56
N LYS A 538 17.09 13.51 -6.84
CA LYS A 538 17.60 13.69 -8.21
C LYS A 538 18.49 12.54 -8.64
N LEU A 539 19.36 12.09 -7.73
CA LEU A 539 20.37 11.05 -8.00
C LEU A 539 19.84 9.62 -7.85
N THR A 540 18.67 9.46 -7.22
CA THR A 540 18.01 8.18 -6.97
C THR A 540 16.53 8.33 -7.30
N SER A 541 15.82 7.21 -7.36
CA SER A 541 14.38 7.18 -7.58
C SER A 541 13.60 7.68 -6.35
N HIS A 542 12.31 7.93 -6.54
CA HIS A 542 11.34 8.17 -5.46
C HIS A 542 10.99 6.92 -4.63
N ASN A 543 11.47 5.73 -5.02
CA ASN A 543 11.17 4.48 -4.33
C ASN A 543 12.22 4.20 -3.27
N THR A 544 11.78 3.97 -2.04
CA THR A 544 12.63 3.56 -0.91
C THR A 544 12.21 2.18 -0.43
N ILE A 545 13.14 1.27 -0.20
CA ILE A 545 12.88 0.03 0.54
C ILE A 545 13.40 0.19 1.96
N SER A 546 12.54 -0.07 2.96
CA SER A 546 12.93 -0.16 4.38
C SER A 546 12.82 -1.60 4.83
N VAL A 547 13.84 -2.14 5.49
CA VAL A 547 13.91 -3.56 5.86
C VAL A 547 13.98 -3.72 7.37
N ALA A 548 13.02 -4.46 7.94
CA ALA A 548 13.12 -5.00 9.29
C ALA A 548 13.92 -6.30 9.25
N LEU A 549 15.19 -6.23 9.69
CA LEU A 549 16.05 -7.41 9.80
C LEU A 549 15.77 -8.13 11.11
N LEU A 550 15.39 -9.41 11.02
CA LEU A 550 14.87 -10.18 12.14
C LEU A 550 15.71 -11.45 12.39
N MET A 551 15.83 -11.80 13.66
CA MET A 551 16.36 -13.08 14.15
C MET A 551 15.52 -13.52 15.37
N GLN A 552 15.56 -14.81 15.68
CA GLN A 552 14.97 -15.37 16.89
C GLN A 552 16.07 -16.04 17.74
N GLN A 553 16.02 -15.84 19.06
CA GLN A 553 16.90 -16.53 20.01
C GLN A 553 16.15 -16.75 21.32
N ASP A 554 16.19 -17.99 21.83
CA ASP A 554 15.54 -18.42 23.07
C ASP A 554 14.03 -18.11 23.09
N GLY A 555 13.38 -18.19 21.91
CA GLY A 555 11.97 -17.85 21.74
C GLY A 555 11.65 -16.36 21.72
N GLU A 556 12.65 -15.48 21.83
CA GLU A 556 12.48 -14.03 21.71
C GLU A 556 12.88 -13.54 20.31
N TYR A 557 12.19 -12.49 19.84
CA TYR A 557 12.48 -11.86 18.55
C TYR A 557 13.38 -10.63 18.73
N TRP A 558 14.36 -10.52 17.84
CA TRP A 558 15.35 -9.46 17.81
C TRP A 558 15.29 -8.74 16.47
N MET A 559 15.44 -7.42 16.52
CA MET A 559 15.49 -6.58 15.32
C MET A 559 16.83 -5.84 15.27
N ALA A 560 17.44 -5.85 14.09
CA ALA A 560 18.69 -5.14 13.86
C ALA A 560 18.42 -3.65 13.59
N LEU A 561 19.18 -2.79 14.26
CA LEU A 561 19.16 -1.33 14.09
C LEU A 561 20.48 -0.85 13.52
N ASP A 562 20.44 0.23 12.75
CA ASP A 562 21.63 0.97 12.34
C ASP A 562 21.76 2.26 13.16
N ASP A 563 22.99 2.66 13.46
CA ASP A 563 23.34 3.89 14.19
C ASP A 563 23.92 4.91 13.20
N ASP A 564 23.04 5.61 12.48
CA ASP A 564 23.43 6.57 11.44
C ASP A 564 23.57 8.00 11.98
N ASP A 565 24.38 8.81 11.31
CA ASP A 565 24.46 10.25 11.51
C ASP A 565 23.63 10.99 10.45
N LEU A 566 22.55 11.66 10.88
CA LEU A 566 21.63 12.37 10.00
C LEU A 566 21.63 13.88 10.29
N PRO A 567 21.74 14.74 9.24
CA PRO A 567 21.78 16.18 9.44
C PRO A 567 20.44 16.75 9.91
N ALA A 568 19.31 16.08 9.62
CA ALA A 568 17.99 16.48 10.11
C ALA A 568 17.91 16.38 11.64
N ALA A 569 18.37 15.25 12.20
CA ALA A 569 18.48 15.04 13.63
C ALA A 569 19.40 16.09 14.27
N GLN A 570 20.57 16.35 13.67
CA GLN A 570 21.50 17.35 14.19
C GLN A 570 20.90 18.76 14.20
N SER A 571 20.17 19.12 13.15
CA SER A 571 19.61 20.47 12.99
C SER A 571 18.49 20.76 13.99
N ILE A 572 17.79 19.74 14.46
CA ILE A 572 16.62 19.88 15.35
C ILE A 572 16.99 19.55 16.80
N ASP A 573 17.66 18.42 17.05
CA ASP A 573 17.97 17.92 18.40
C ASP A 573 19.40 18.28 18.85
N GLY A 574 20.23 18.84 17.95
CA GLY A 574 21.64 19.12 18.23
C GLY A 574 22.51 17.86 18.34
N ASN A 575 21.99 16.69 17.99
CA ASN A 575 22.67 15.39 17.94
C ASN A 575 22.46 14.77 16.55
N SER A 576 23.54 14.36 15.87
CA SER A 576 23.42 13.72 14.56
C SER A 576 23.05 12.25 14.63
N ASN A 577 23.45 11.54 15.70
CA ASN A 577 23.15 10.12 15.88
C ASN A 577 21.63 9.88 15.94
N LEU A 578 21.16 8.93 15.15
CA LEU A 578 19.79 8.47 15.10
C LEU A 578 19.80 6.94 14.89
N LEU A 579 19.06 6.22 15.74
CA LEU A 579 18.78 4.80 15.47
C LEU A 579 17.75 4.71 14.35
N VAL A 580 18.07 3.95 13.31
CA VAL A 580 17.23 3.77 12.13
C VAL A 580 17.09 2.29 11.78
N THR A 581 16.09 1.98 10.97
CA THR A 581 16.04 0.68 10.27
C THR A 581 16.84 0.82 8.97
N PRO A 582 17.53 -0.22 8.49
CA PRO A 582 18.18 -0.17 7.19
C PRO A 582 17.18 0.18 6.08
N ALA A 583 17.48 1.25 5.35
CA ALA A 583 16.61 1.76 4.31
C ALA A 583 17.40 2.42 3.18
N TRP A 584 16.99 2.18 1.94
CA TRP A 584 17.67 2.68 0.75
C TRP A 584 16.71 3.22 -0.29
N ARG A 585 17.00 4.41 -0.81
CA ARG A 585 16.42 4.90 -2.06
C ARG A 585 17.04 4.14 -3.22
N LEU A 586 16.19 3.61 -4.10
CA LEU A 586 16.64 2.77 -5.19
C LEU A 586 17.23 3.60 -6.34
N PRO A 587 18.20 3.06 -7.10
CA PRO A 587 18.59 3.59 -8.40
C PRO A 587 17.41 3.76 -9.37
N HIS A 588 17.50 4.70 -10.32
CA HIS A 588 16.43 5.00 -11.29
C HIS A 588 16.14 3.85 -12.26
N ASP A 589 17.12 3.00 -12.55
CA ASP A 589 17.00 1.86 -13.46
C ASP A 589 16.33 0.64 -12.81
N ILE A 590 16.12 0.64 -11.50
CA ILE A 590 15.34 -0.38 -10.81
C ILE A 590 13.85 0.00 -10.87
N ALA A 591 13.13 -0.66 -11.77
CA ALA A 591 11.74 -0.32 -12.08
C ALA A 591 10.69 -1.28 -11.47
N THR A 592 11.09 -2.45 -10.95
CA THR A 592 10.14 -3.46 -10.45
C THR A 592 10.64 -4.12 -9.15
N LEU A 593 9.75 -4.83 -8.45
CA LEU A 593 10.03 -5.41 -7.12
C LEU A 593 11.13 -6.47 -7.12
N THR A 594 11.12 -7.40 -8.08
CA THR A 594 12.13 -8.48 -8.13
C THR A 594 13.58 -7.96 -8.19
N PRO A 595 13.98 -7.09 -9.14
CA PRO A 595 15.32 -6.51 -9.17
C PRO A 595 15.60 -5.62 -7.96
N ALA A 596 14.58 -4.95 -7.40
CA ALA A 596 14.75 -4.14 -6.19
C ALA A 596 15.18 -4.99 -4.99
N LEU A 597 14.50 -6.11 -4.73
CA LEU A 597 14.85 -7.01 -3.62
C LEU A 597 16.22 -7.68 -3.82
N GLY A 598 16.58 -8.02 -5.06
CA GLY A 598 17.93 -8.51 -5.38
C GLY A 598 19.01 -7.48 -5.04
N TRP A 599 18.81 -6.22 -5.47
CA TRP A 599 19.73 -5.13 -5.15
C TRP A 599 19.82 -4.84 -3.65
N ILE A 600 18.71 -4.93 -2.90
CA ILE A 600 18.71 -4.79 -1.44
C ILE A 600 19.53 -5.90 -0.78
N GLY A 601 19.42 -7.14 -1.25
CA GLY A 601 20.28 -8.24 -0.78
C GLY A 601 21.77 -7.94 -0.98
N GLU A 602 22.15 -7.37 -2.13
CA GLU A 602 23.52 -6.92 -2.40
C GLU A 602 23.95 -5.79 -1.45
N GLN A 603 23.08 -4.81 -1.15
CA GLN A 603 23.38 -3.74 -0.21
C GLN A 603 23.56 -4.25 1.23
N LEU A 604 22.74 -5.21 1.67
CA LEU A 604 22.86 -5.84 2.98
C LEU A 604 24.20 -6.58 3.11
N SER A 605 24.58 -7.33 2.08
CA SER A 605 25.88 -8.02 2.06
C SER A 605 27.05 -7.05 2.05
N ALA A 606 27.00 -6.01 1.20
CA ALA A 606 28.11 -5.08 1.02
C ALA A 606 28.31 -4.13 2.21
N ASN A 607 27.23 -3.61 2.79
CA ASN A 607 27.29 -2.59 3.83
C ASN A 607 27.27 -3.17 5.24
N HIS A 608 26.64 -4.33 5.45
CA HIS A 608 26.48 -4.91 6.78
C HIS A 608 27.07 -6.32 6.92
N GLY A 609 27.58 -6.93 5.85
CA GLY A 609 28.13 -8.28 5.90
C GLY A 609 27.07 -9.35 6.15
N ILE A 610 25.82 -9.07 5.80
CA ILE A 610 24.66 -9.91 6.13
C ILE A 610 24.09 -10.58 4.88
N THR A 611 23.69 -11.84 5.03
CA THR A 611 22.87 -12.55 4.05
C THR A 611 21.48 -12.84 4.64
N VAL A 612 20.48 -12.85 3.76
CA VAL A 612 19.08 -13.10 4.11
C VAL A 612 18.50 -14.16 3.19
N ASP A 613 17.61 -14.98 3.72
CA ASP A 613 17.02 -16.10 2.98
C ASP A 613 15.84 -15.67 2.09
N ASP A 614 14.95 -14.85 2.63
CA ASP A 614 13.77 -14.37 1.93
C ASP A 614 13.36 -12.98 2.42
N PHE A 615 12.56 -12.31 1.59
CA PHE A 615 11.93 -11.04 1.89
C PHE A 615 10.41 -11.24 2.02
N TYR A 616 9.85 -10.73 3.11
CA TYR A 616 8.42 -10.78 3.42
C TYR A 616 7.84 -9.38 3.32
N VAL A 617 6.66 -9.25 2.71
CA VAL A 617 5.98 -7.94 2.63
C VAL A 617 5.52 -7.53 4.02
N LEU A 618 6.06 -6.42 4.54
CA LEU A 618 5.72 -5.94 5.88
C LEU A 618 4.61 -4.88 5.80
N GLY A 619 3.48 -5.29 5.25
CA GLY A 619 2.31 -4.46 4.97
C GLY A 619 2.45 -3.60 3.71
N GLY A 620 1.44 -2.77 3.42
CA GLY A 620 1.43 -1.94 2.22
C GLY A 620 2.40 -0.76 2.27
N ARG A 621 2.77 -0.24 1.09
CA ARG A 621 3.62 0.96 0.98
C ARG A 621 2.98 2.17 1.67
N TYR A 622 3.81 3.11 2.10
CA TYR A 622 3.36 4.36 2.71
C TYR A 622 4.15 5.57 2.20
N PHE A 623 3.58 6.76 2.40
CA PHE A 623 4.20 8.05 2.13
C PHE A 623 4.55 8.72 3.46
N PRO A 624 5.84 8.99 3.74
CA PRO A 624 6.26 9.57 5.01
C PRO A 624 5.83 11.04 5.16
N SER A 625 5.81 11.79 4.06
CA SER A 625 5.41 13.19 4.05
C SER A 625 4.71 13.57 2.73
N PRO A 626 3.44 13.15 2.53
CA PRO A 626 2.71 13.35 1.27
C PRO A 626 2.46 14.81 0.88
N GLY A 627 2.75 15.75 1.79
CA GLY A 627 2.70 17.19 1.54
C GLY A 627 4.05 17.83 1.19
N VAL A 628 5.14 17.06 1.10
CA VAL A 628 6.51 17.57 0.83
C VAL A 628 7.18 16.81 -0.30
N THR A 629 6.95 15.50 -0.43
CA THR A 629 7.63 14.63 -1.39
C THR A 629 6.68 13.56 -1.91
N PRO A 630 6.82 13.11 -3.18
CA PRO A 630 6.17 11.92 -3.71
C PRO A 630 6.87 10.61 -3.31
N GLU A 631 7.93 10.67 -2.48
CA GLU A 631 8.66 9.49 -1.99
C GLU A 631 7.72 8.43 -1.42
N ALA A 632 7.82 7.20 -1.95
CA ALA A 632 7.07 6.05 -1.49
C ALA A 632 8.03 5.04 -0.84
N VAL A 633 7.67 4.57 0.36
CA VAL A 633 8.46 3.59 1.10
C VAL A 633 7.75 2.23 1.05
N TYR A 634 8.48 1.20 0.63
CA TYR A 634 8.05 -0.18 0.56
C TYR A 634 8.67 -0.95 1.74
N PRO A 635 7.87 -1.28 2.77
CA PRO A 635 8.37 -1.97 3.95
C PRO A 635 8.44 -3.47 3.72
N TYR A 636 9.61 -4.04 4.03
CA TYR A 636 9.87 -5.47 4.01
C TYR A 636 10.42 -5.92 5.35
N ALA A 637 10.23 -7.20 5.66
CA ALA A 637 10.99 -7.91 6.68
C ALA A 637 11.91 -8.91 5.99
N ALA A 638 13.08 -9.17 6.57
CA ALA A 638 13.98 -10.21 6.10
C ALA A 638 14.62 -10.91 7.29
N THR A 639 14.76 -12.22 7.17
CA THR A 639 15.35 -13.05 8.21
C THR A 639 16.83 -13.24 7.91
N VAL A 640 17.68 -12.86 8.86
CA VAL A 640 19.14 -12.96 8.70
C VAL A 640 19.59 -14.39 8.95
N THR A 641 20.43 -14.92 8.05
CA THR A 641 20.95 -16.29 8.16
C THR A 641 22.44 -16.36 8.42
N GLU A 642 23.22 -15.44 7.87
CA GLU A 642 24.62 -15.28 8.25
C GLU A 642 24.95 -13.80 8.45
N GLU A 643 25.70 -13.51 9.52
CA GLU A 643 26.31 -12.21 9.77
C GLU A 643 27.83 -12.38 9.85
N ILE A 644 28.53 -11.80 8.88
CA ILE A 644 29.99 -11.74 8.85
C ILE A 644 30.42 -10.38 9.39
N SER A 645 31.52 -10.36 10.16
CA SER A 645 32.09 -9.12 10.71
C SER A 645 32.20 -8.02 9.65
N SER A 646 31.45 -6.92 9.84
CA SER A 646 31.42 -5.77 8.94
C SER A 646 32.04 -4.51 9.57
N SER A 647 32.33 -3.50 8.75
CA SER A 647 32.83 -2.21 9.23
C SER A 647 31.76 -1.35 9.92
N THR A 648 30.49 -1.69 9.71
CA THR A 648 29.29 -0.97 10.18
C THR A 648 28.34 -1.98 10.83
N PRO A 649 28.70 -2.47 12.04
CA PRO A 649 27.97 -3.54 12.69
C PRO A 649 26.61 -3.06 13.19
N LEU A 650 25.57 -3.79 12.80
CA LEU A 650 24.21 -3.55 13.29
C LEU A 650 24.10 -3.76 14.80
N LYS A 651 23.05 -3.20 15.38
CA LYS A 651 22.74 -3.27 16.82
C LYS A 651 21.49 -4.10 17.00
N TRP A 652 21.61 -5.27 17.63
CA TRP A 652 20.49 -6.17 17.86
C TRP A 652 19.78 -5.81 19.17
N VAL A 653 18.51 -5.40 19.05
CA VAL A 653 17.67 -5.05 20.19
C VAL A 653 16.44 -5.95 20.20
N ARG A 654 15.96 -6.32 21.38
CA ARG A 654 14.75 -7.12 21.52
C ARG A 654 13.57 -6.35 20.94
N LEU A 655 12.81 -6.98 20.04
CA LEU A 655 11.70 -6.32 19.36
C LEU A 655 10.63 -5.83 20.35
N GLN A 656 10.38 -6.59 21.41
CA GLN A 656 9.49 -6.19 22.50
C GLN A 656 9.96 -4.88 23.19
N GLU A 657 11.26 -4.73 23.43
CA GLU A 657 11.83 -3.52 24.03
C GLU A 657 11.60 -2.29 23.13
N LEU A 658 11.69 -2.46 21.81
CA LEU A 658 11.39 -1.40 20.84
C LEU A 658 9.92 -0.95 20.88
N VAL A 659 8.98 -1.87 21.14
CA VAL A 659 7.55 -1.57 21.27
C VAL A 659 7.24 -0.87 22.60
N GLU A 660 7.80 -1.37 23.70
CA GLU A 660 7.63 -0.81 25.05
C GLU A 660 8.18 0.62 25.12
N GLN A 661 9.33 0.86 24.50
CA GLN A 661 10.02 2.15 24.49
C GLN A 661 9.83 2.93 23.17
N ARG A 662 8.80 2.61 22.39
CA ARG A 662 8.51 3.20 21.07
C ARG A 662 8.43 4.73 21.03
N ALA A 663 8.19 5.38 22.17
CA ALA A 663 8.16 6.83 22.30
C ALA A 663 9.57 7.46 22.21
N LEU A 664 10.62 6.67 22.48
CA LEU A 664 12.03 7.07 22.36
C LEU A 664 12.57 6.85 20.95
N LEU A 665 11.90 6.07 20.11
CA LEU A 665 12.28 5.86 18.71
C LEU A 665 11.95 7.12 17.89
N ARG A 666 12.99 7.77 17.38
CA ARG A 666 12.89 9.08 16.73
C ARG A 666 12.76 8.99 15.21
N ASP A 667 13.17 7.88 14.59
CA ASP A 667 13.03 7.68 13.14
C ASP A 667 11.66 7.07 12.79
N GLY A 668 10.94 7.67 11.85
CA GLY A 668 9.62 7.24 11.44
C GLY A 668 9.60 5.87 10.75
N HIS A 669 10.62 5.56 9.93
CA HIS A 669 10.72 4.27 9.25
C HIS A 669 10.98 3.15 10.24
N LEU A 670 11.88 3.36 11.20
CA LEU A 670 12.13 2.42 12.29
C LEU A 670 10.86 2.14 13.10
N ARG A 671 10.07 3.17 13.42
CA ARG A 671 8.81 2.98 14.16
C ARG A 671 7.79 2.14 13.38
N ILE A 672 7.63 2.40 12.09
CA ILE A 672 6.71 1.59 11.26
C ILE A 672 7.22 0.15 11.17
N ALA A 673 8.50 -0.03 10.88
CA ALA A 673 9.12 -1.35 10.76
C ALA A 673 8.97 -2.15 12.07
N SER A 674 9.28 -1.56 13.23
CA SER A 674 9.18 -2.25 14.53
C SER A 674 7.73 -2.56 14.90
N LEU A 675 6.80 -1.61 14.76
CA LEU A 675 5.39 -1.82 15.10
C LEU A 675 4.74 -2.86 14.19
N ARG A 676 5.00 -2.83 12.87
CA ARG A 676 4.46 -3.82 11.94
C ARG A 676 5.07 -5.20 12.15
N ALA A 677 6.39 -5.29 12.39
CA ALA A 677 7.04 -6.57 12.69
C ALA A 677 6.50 -7.18 13.98
N ALA A 678 6.36 -6.36 15.02
CA ALA A 678 5.77 -6.78 16.29
C ALA A 678 4.31 -7.22 16.13
N HIS A 679 3.51 -6.51 15.32
CA HIS A 679 2.13 -6.89 15.03
C HIS A 679 2.07 -8.25 14.33
N CYS A 680 2.88 -8.44 13.29
CA CYS A 680 2.95 -9.69 12.54
C CYS A 680 3.34 -10.88 13.44
N LEU A 681 4.27 -10.66 14.37
CA LEU A 681 4.78 -11.68 15.29
C LEU A 681 3.96 -11.82 16.59
N GLY A 682 2.82 -11.12 16.71
CA GLY A 682 1.92 -11.23 17.88
C GLY A 682 2.44 -10.57 19.17
N LEU A 683 3.35 -9.61 19.06
CA LEU A 683 4.04 -8.94 20.18
C LEU A 683 3.39 -7.61 20.60
N LEU A 684 2.31 -7.17 19.94
CA LEU A 684 1.56 -5.96 20.33
C LEU A 684 0.48 -6.21 21.38
N THR A 685 0.31 -7.46 21.81
CA THR A 685 -0.68 -7.84 22.82
C THR A 685 -0.22 -7.33 24.20
N PRO A 686 -1.10 -6.65 24.98
CA PRO A 686 -0.75 -6.11 26.31
C PRO A 686 -0.28 -7.13 27.35
#